data_AF-A0A959FJD5-F1
#
_entry.id   AF-A0A959FJD5-F1
#
_cell.length_a   1.000
_cell.length_b   1.000
_cell.length_c   1.000
_cell.angle_alpha   90.00
_cell.angle_beta   90.00
_cell.angle_gamma   90.00
#
_symmetry.space_group_name_H-M   'P 1'
#
loop_
_entity.id
_entity.type
_entity.pdbx_description
1 polymer ?
#
loop_
_entity_poly.entity_id
_entity_poly.type
_entity_poly.pdbx_seq_one_letter_code
_entity_poly.pdbx_strand_id
1 'polypeptide(L)'
;MMHRILLTLTLLTIVFEAGLSQSFFLSGTVADERGHPLIGANVMEKGTINGTVTDFEGKFSLVLSDSTAMLLISYTGYKTEEYKLDGKQKAIKLNLKPGDVVLDEVVVTGYAKERRRAAFGKISKAPAYSTPAFAVPSPPSAPPPPPYPSSRDDVAPRFAMEARSAMVMSSTASGTYEYKASSATAGSLTAGEIHDFSKWELWEDIAAEDLMVWREYWKIYPAKRYPLQLTNQDGRPVVNATVTLLDDRGNELWQARTDNTGKAELWDQLFNAQKGPDRNLKIRVDYRGEQYDLSGASSFQQGYNFLSIPVACEVNQAVDIVFVVDATGSMQDEIDYLKAELQDVIKRVQDTLPNADLSLGSVFYRDQGEEYVTRKAPLSGTISRTTDFIAQQEADGGGDNPEAVEEALRVAVEEMNWRADAATKLMFLVLDAPPHQSPEILSTLERITRQAAAQGIRIIPLACSGIDKSTEYLMRSLALATNGTYTFLTNDSGIGLSHIEPTTDNYDVEKLNALLARVIYQTAYSRDCNEKPMVASTTTGDTSVVVAQVELPNDQKEELPKMSLSFYPNPSSGPVNIETNGIGELFLADFSGKILERFTIQENQSTIDIGRYPAGTYHLRFRTEDDQWLGDELVLAR
;
A
#
# COMPACT_ATOMS: atom_id res chain seq x y z
N MET A 1 -52.20 24.71 45.79
CA MET A 1 -51.75 24.20 44.47
C MET A 1 -50.94 25.24 43.69
N MET A 2 -51.34 26.53 43.65
CA MET A 2 -50.62 27.57 42.89
C MET A 2 -49.18 27.88 43.35
N HIS A 3 -48.84 27.74 44.63
CA HIS A 3 -47.46 28.00 45.12
C HIS A 3 -46.45 26.88 44.78
N ARG A 4 -46.92 25.65 44.52
CA ARG A 4 -46.03 24.56 44.07
C ARG A 4 -45.75 24.60 42.58
N ILE A 5 -46.68 25.16 41.80
CA ILE A 5 -46.52 25.35 40.35
C ILE A 5 -45.63 26.58 40.06
N LEU A 6 -45.69 27.62 40.90
CA LEU A 6 -44.86 28.82 40.75
C LEU A 6 -43.38 28.56 41.09
N LEU A 7 -43.08 27.67 42.03
CA LEU A 7 -41.70 27.27 42.37
C LEU A 7 -41.08 26.34 41.32
N THR A 8 -41.87 25.49 40.66
CA THR A 8 -41.38 24.66 39.55
C THR A 8 -41.20 25.47 38.26
N LEU A 9 -41.96 26.54 38.07
CA LEU A 9 -41.81 27.43 36.91
C LEU A 9 -40.62 28.39 37.03
N THR A 10 -40.22 28.77 38.25
CA THR A 10 -39.03 29.61 38.49
C THR A 10 -37.72 28.82 38.58
N LEU A 11 -37.78 27.52 38.90
CA LEU A 11 -36.61 26.63 38.83
C LEU A 11 -36.30 26.20 37.38
N LEU A 12 -37.28 26.25 36.47
CA LEU A 12 -37.09 25.94 35.05
C LEU A 12 -36.48 27.12 34.26
N THR A 13 -36.59 28.36 34.77
CA THR A 13 -36.02 29.55 34.11
C THR A 13 -34.55 29.83 34.47
N ILE A 14 -33.99 29.19 35.50
CA ILE A 14 -32.58 29.37 35.91
C ILE A 14 -31.63 28.38 35.21
N VAL A 15 -32.16 27.36 34.52
CA VAL A 15 -31.33 26.40 33.74
C VAL A 15 -31.10 26.90 32.30
N PHE A 16 -31.66 28.05 31.90
CA PHE A 16 -31.57 28.59 30.54
C PHE A 16 -30.52 29.72 30.39
N GLU A 17 -29.47 29.70 31.20
CA GLU A 17 -28.27 30.52 30.99
C GLU A 17 -27.02 29.63 30.95
N ALA A 18 -26.99 28.68 30.01
CA ALA A 18 -25.74 28.17 29.48
C ALA A 18 -25.43 29.01 28.24
N GLY A 19 -24.37 29.82 28.34
CA GLY A 19 -24.06 30.90 27.41
C GLY A 19 -24.15 30.51 25.93
N LEU A 20 -24.78 31.40 25.15
CA LEU A 20 -24.55 31.46 23.71
C LEU A 20 -23.07 31.76 23.49
N SER A 21 -22.25 30.72 23.34
CA SER A 21 -20.90 30.86 22.81
C SER A 21 -21.06 31.26 21.34
N GLN A 22 -20.82 32.53 21.04
CA GLN A 22 -20.80 32.99 19.65
C GLN A 22 -19.61 32.32 18.96
N SER A 23 -19.89 31.36 18.08
CA SER A 23 -18.91 30.68 17.24
C SER A 23 -18.15 31.72 16.42
N PHE A 24 -16.86 31.88 16.70
CA PHE A 24 -16.00 32.86 16.04
C PHE A 24 -15.27 32.19 14.88
N PHE A 25 -15.71 32.50 13.66
CA PHE A 25 -15.06 32.01 12.44
C PHE A 25 -13.75 32.75 12.20
N LEU A 26 -12.65 32.01 12.29
CA LEU A 26 -11.32 32.49 11.98
C LEU A 26 -10.83 31.83 10.69
N SER A 27 -10.53 32.63 9.68
CA SER A 27 -9.81 32.18 8.50
C SER A 27 -8.34 32.58 8.60
N GLY A 28 -7.47 31.92 7.86
CA GLY A 28 -6.08 32.37 7.79
C GLY A 28 -5.25 31.63 6.77
N THR A 29 -3.98 32.00 6.68
CA THR A 29 -3.00 31.34 5.84
C THR A 29 -1.74 31.07 6.65
N VAL A 30 -1.22 29.85 6.57
CA VAL A 30 0.06 29.44 7.14
C VAL A 30 1.07 29.31 6.00
N ALA A 31 2.20 29.99 6.13
CA ALA A 31 3.27 30.02 5.14
C ALA A 31 4.64 29.89 5.81
N ASP A 32 5.68 29.63 5.03
CA ASP A 32 7.07 29.66 5.48
C ASP A 32 7.63 31.10 5.56
N GLU A 33 8.88 31.24 6.00
CA GLU A 33 9.61 32.51 6.04
C GLU A 33 9.89 33.13 4.65
N ARG A 34 9.75 32.33 3.59
CA ARG A 34 9.90 32.74 2.18
C ARG A 34 8.55 33.12 1.55
N GLY A 35 7.44 32.90 2.25
CA GLY A 35 6.08 33.19 1.81
C GLY A 35 5.41 32.08 1.01
N HIS A 36 6.00 30.88 0.92
CA HIS A 36 5.36 29.71 0.31
C HIS A 36 4.29 29.14 1.24
N PRO A 37 3.13 28.72 0.69
CA PRO A 37 2.07 28.13 1.49
C PRO A 37 2.51 26.79 2.09
N LEU A 38 2.23 26.58 3.38
CA LEU A 38 2.47 25.31 4.06
C LEU A 38 1.20 24.49 4.00
N ILE A 39 1.21 23.41 3.22
CA ILE A 39 0.06 22.55 2.90
C ILE A 39 -0.01 21.44 3.96
N GLY A 40 -1.13 21.27 4.64
CA GLY A 40 -1.27 20.28 5.72
C GLY A 40 -0.70 20.72 7.07
N ALA A 41 -0.45 22.02 7.28
CA ALA A 41 -0.13 22.59 8.59
C ALA A 41 -1.33 22.45 9.54
N ASN A 42 -1.09 21.81 10.69
CA ASN A 42 -2.09 21.68 11.74
C ASN A 42 -2.27 23.02 12.43
N VAL A 43 -3.51 23.51 12.48
CA VAL A 43 -3.92 24.71 13.22
C VAL A 43 -4.95 24.28 14.26
N MET A 44 -4.59 24.35 15.54
CA MET A 44 -5.39 23.79 16.63
C MET A 44 -5.66 24.83 17.72
N GLU A 45 -6.86 24.82 18.30
CA GLU A 45 -7.16 25.56 19.52
C GLU A 45 -6.50 24.88 20.73
N LYS A 46 -5.56 25.56 21.39
CA LYS A 46 -4.71 24.96 22.42
C LYS A 46 -5.53 24.50 23.63
N GLY A 47 -5.44 23.21 23.94
CA GLY A 47 -6.14 22.57 25.06
C GLY A 47 -7.45 21.88 24.68
N THR A 48 -7.80 21.85 23.40
CA THR A 48 -8.96 21.12 22.85
C THR A 48 -8.54 20.21 21.69
N ILE A 49 -9.46 19.40 21.16
CA ILE A 49 -9.27 18.64 19.90
C ILE A 49 -9.77 19.41 18.67
N ASN A 50 -10.21 20.65 18.85
CA ASN A 50 -10.76 21.50 17.80
C ASN A 50 -9.62 22.08 16.96
N GLY A 51 -9.42 21.53 15.76
CA GLY A 51 -8.35 21.92 14.87
C GLY A 51 -8.69 21.63 13.41
N THR A 52 -7.89 22.19 12.53
CA THR A 52 -8.03 22.05 11.08
C THR A 52 -6.64 21.95 10.46
N VAL A 53 -6.58 21.59 9.18
CA VAL A 53 -5.35 21.54 8.39
C VAL A 53 -5.42 22.53 7.26
N THR A 54 -4.27 23.05 6.83
CA THR A 54 -4.21 23.97 5.70
C THR A 54 -4.30 23.25 4.35
N ASP A 55 -4.92 23.90 3.36
CA ASP A 55 -5.04 23.41 1.98
C ASP A 55 -3.78 23.69 1.13
N PHE A 56 -3.87 23.43 -0.19
CA PHE A 56 -2.77 23.61 -1.16
C PHE A 56 -2.26 25.05 -1.28
N GLU A 57 -3.06 26.04 -0.88
CA GLU A 57 -2.67 27.46 -0.85
C GLU A 57 -2.29 27.90 0.58
N GLY A 58 -2.13 26.95 1.50
CA GLY A 58 -1.78 27.19 2.90
C GLY A 58 -2.93 27.79 3.70
N LYS A 59 -4.15 27.80 3.18
CA LYS A 59 -5.31 28.45 3.82
C LYS A 59 -6.01 27.48 4.76
N PHE A 60 -6.56 28.02 5.83
CA PHE A 60 -7.38 27.29 6.78
C PHE A 60 -8.60 28.11 7.19
N SER A 61 -9.61 27.40 7.70
CA SER A 61 -10.76 27.98 8.39
C SER A 61 -11.04 27.16 9.64
N LEU A 62 -11.15 27.82 10.78
CA LEU A 62 -11.37 27.21 12.08
C LEU A 62 -12.45 27.97 12.83
N VAL A 63 -13.42 27.22 13.38
CA VAL A 63 -14.49 27.78 14.20
C VAL A 63 -14.09 27.68 15.66
N LEU A 64 -13.91 28.81 16.31
CA LEU A 64 -13.44 28.88 17.69
C LEU A 64 -14.59 29.12 18.66
N SER A 65 -14.48 28.51 19.84
CA SER A 65 -15.45 28.72 20.92
C SER A 65 -15.19 30.04 21.65
N ASP A 66 -13.94 30.52 21.65
CA ASP A 66 -13.49 31.78 22.24
C ASP A 66 -12.72 32.62 21.20
N SER A 67 -13.12 33.88 20.99
CA SER A 67 -12.45 34.78 20.03
C SER A 67 -11.06 35.24 20.48
N THR A 68 -10.67 34.97 21.73
CA THR A 68 -9.34 35.24 22.30
C THR A 68 -8.48 33.99 22.52
N ALA A 69 -8.88 32.87 21.91
CA ALA A 69 -8.20 31.58 22.04
C ALA A 69 -6.73 31.63 21.58
N MET A 70 -5.92 30.77 22.21
CA MET A 70 -4.54 30.50 21.79
C MET A 70 -4.55 29.41 20.75
N LEU A 71 -3.98 29.69 19.58
CA LEU A 71 -3.77 28.70 18.54
C LEU A 71 -2.39 28.08 18.68
N LEU A 72 -2.31 26.78 18.48
CA LEU A 72 -1.09 26.02 18.32
C LEU A 72 -0.98 25.64 16.84
N ILE A 73 0.04 26.15 16.16
CA ILE A 73 0.26 25.88 14.74
C ILE A 73 1.53 25.05 14.62
N SER A 74 1.38 23.85 14.10
CA SER A 74 2.47 22.90 13.91
C SER A 74 2.48 22.39 12.49
N TYR A 75 3.65 22.38 11.88
CA TYR A 75 3.86 21.78 10.59
C TYR A 75 5.19 21.05 10.62
N THR A 76 5.22 19.86 10.03
CA THR A 76 6.43 19.03 9.94
C THR A 76 7.53 19.83 9.25
N GLY A 77 8.73 19.89 9.83
CA GLY A 77 9.78 20.81 9.32
C GLY A 77 9.91 22.13 10.09
N TYR A 78 8.88 22.53 10.85
CA TYR A 78 8.73 23.88 11.39
C TYR A 78 8.59 23.89 12.90
N LYS A 79 9.08 24.96 13.54
CA LYS A 79 8.91 25.15 14.97
C LYS A 79 7.44 25.43 15.24
N THR A 80 6.84 24.64 16.15
CA THR A 80 5.48 24.90 16.60
C THR A 80 5.37 26.31 17.18
N GLU A 81 4.47 27.12 16.63
CA GLU A 81 4.22 28.48 17.10
C GLU A 81 2.88 28.55 17.83
N GLU A 82 2.86 29.32 18.93
CA GLU A 82 1.64 29.66 19.64
C GLU A 82 1.22 31.07 19.27
N TYR A 83 -0.01 31.23 18.80
CA TYR A 83 -0.55 32.51 18.37
C TYR A 83 -1.81 32.87 19.15
N LYS A 84 -1.77 33.97 19.90
CA LYS A 84 -2.90 34.45 20.68
C LYS A 84 -3.78 35.40 19.88
N LEU A 85 -5.08 35.11 19.79
CA LEU A 85 -6.05 35.98 19.12
C LEU A 85 -6.45 37.17 20.01
N ASP A 86 -6.72 38.32 19.38
CA ASP A 86 -7.07 39.56 20.07
C ASP A 86 -8.59 39.79 20.21
N GLY A 87 -9.42 38.83 19.78
CA GLY A 87 -10.88 38.93 19.83
C GLY A 87 -11.54 39.64 18.65
N LYS A 88 -10.77 40.22 17.70
CA LYS A 88 -11.30 41.04 16.59
C LYS A 88 -10.89 40.56 15.21
N GLN A 89 -9.81 39.79 15.10
CA GLN A 89 -9.27 39.31 13.83
C GLN A 89 -10.04 38.11 13.28
N LYS A 90 -10.71 38.28 12.12
CA LYS A 90 -11.40 37.18 11.39
C LYS A 90 -10.54 36.51 10.31
N ALA A 91 -9.39 37.10 10.01
CA ALA A 91 -8.43 36.63 9.04
C ALA A 91 -7.01 36.87 9.57
N ILE A 92 -6.15 35.85 9.57
CA ILE A 92 -4.75 35.96 10.03
C ILE A 92 -3.76 35.33 9.05
N LYS A 93 -2.55 35.89 8.95
CA LYS A 93 -1.45 35.28 8.22
C LYS A 93 -0.35 34.92 9.20
N LEU A 94 0.04 33.65 9.21
CA LEU A 94 1.00 33.07 10.14
C LEU A 94 2.19 32.56 9.34
N ASN A 95 3.39 33.04 9.67
CA ASN A 95 4.61 32.58 9.04
C ASN A 95 5.37 31.72 10.03
N LEU A 96 5.40 30.41 9.82
CA LEU A 96 6.15 29.50 10.68
C LEU A 96 7.63 29.61 10.37
N LYS A 97 8.44 29.57 11.42
CA LYS A 97 9.90 29.48 11.28
C LYS A 97 10.31 28.02 11.16
N PRO A 98 11.30 27.69 10.33
CA PRO A 98 11.86 26.35 10.27
C PRO A 98 12.25 25.91 11.68
N GLY A 99 11.82 24.71 12.05
CA GLY A 99 12.22 24.07 13.28
C GLY A 99 13.56 23.41 13.05
N ASP A 100 14.27 23.06 14.12
CA ASP A 100 15.55 22.36 14.01
C ASP A 100 15.42 20.90 13.52
N VAL A 101 14.30 20.55 12.87
CA VAL A 101 13.98 19.23 12.31
C VAL A 101 13.37 19.43 10.92
N VAL A 102 14.19 19.41 9.88
CA VAL A 102 13.81 19.52 8.46
C VAL A 102 13.32 18.15 7.96
N LEU A 103 12.14 18.08 7.35
CA LEU A 103 11.68 16.95 6.53
C LEU A 103 11.19 17.51 5.19
N ASP A 104 11.95 17.24 4.13
CA ASP A 104 11.62 17.62 2.75
C ASP A 104 10.58 16.64 2.18
N GLU A 105 9.34 17.07 1.92
CA GLU A 105 8.39 16.31 1.10
C GLU A 105 8.38 16.90 -0.31
N VAL A 106 8.93 16.14 -1.24
CA VAL A 106 8.96 16.44 -2.68
C VAL A 106 8.15 15.33 -3.34
N VAL A 107 6.93 15.63 -3.80
CA VAL A 107 6.17 14.71 -4.67
C VAL A 107 6.56 15.02 -6.11
N VAL A 108 7.33 14.10 -6.71
CA VAL A 108 7.70 14.14 -8.13
C VAL A 108 6.92 13.03 -8.83
N THR A 109 6.24 13.37 -9.94
CA THR A 109 5.67 12.37 -10.85
C THR A 109 6.76 11.88 -11.80
N GLY A 110 7.10 10.59 -11.71
CA GLY A 110 8.06 9.95 -12.60
C GLY A 110 7.38 9.49 -13.89
N TYR A 111 7.81 10.02 -15.05
CA TYR A 111 7.38 9.52 -16.36
C TYR A 111 8.30 8.39 -16.81
N ALA A 112 7.77 7.17 -16.94
CA ALA A 112 8.44 6.14 -17.71
C ALA A 112 8.10 6.31 -19.20
N LYS A 113 9.02 5.90 -20.08
CA LYS A 113 9.02 6.17 -21.53
C LYS A 113 7.63 5.93 -22.17
N GLU A 114 7.06 6.97 -22.79
CA GLU A 114 5.71 7.00 -23.37
C GLU A 114 5.48 5.86 -24.40
N ARG A 115 4.70 4.83 -24.05
CA ARG A 115 4.23 3.80 -24.99
C ARG A 115 2.89 4.25 -25.61
N ARG A 116 2.91 4.72 -26.86
CA ARG A 116 1.67 5.00 -27.62
C ARG A 116 1.10 3.71 -28.21
N ARG A 117 -0.08 3.26 -27.74
CA ARG A 117 -0.90 2.25 -28.43
C ARG A 117 -1.59 2.90 -29.63
N ALA A 118 -1.38 2.35 -30.83
CA ALA A 118 -2.23 2.61 -31.98
C ALA A 118 -3.57 1.86 -31.79
N ALA A 119 -4.67 2.61 -31.85
CA ALA A 119 -6.02 2.09 -31.66
C ALA A 119 -6.42 1.05 -32.74
N PHE A 120 -7.22 0.09 -32.28
CA PHE A 120 -7.84 -1.05 -32.94
C PHE A 120 -8.09 -0.99 -34.47
N GLY A 121 -7.62 -2.03 -35.16
CA GLY A 121 -8.05 -2.41 -36.51
C GLY A 121 -8.08 -3.93 -36.69
N LYS A 122 -9.29 -4.50 -36.74
CA LYS A 122 -9.70 -5.89 -37.06
C LYS A 122 -8.61 -6.82 -37.63
N ILE A 123 -8.34 -7.93 -36.93
CA ILE A 123 -7.48 -9.02 -37.42
C ILE A 123 -8.27 -9.94 -38.35
N SER A 124 -7.95 -9.93 -39.64
CA SER A 124 -8.20 -11.02 -40.58
C SER A 124 -7.02 -12.00 -40.58
N LYS A 125 -7.33 -13.30 -40.66
CA LYS A 125 -6.37 -14.41 -40.60
C LYS A 125 -5.39 -14.47 -41.79
N ALA A 126 -4.18 -14.97 -41.46
CA ALA A 126 -3.20 -15.75 -42.25
C ALA A 126 -2.04 -15.00 -42.95
N PRO A 127 -0.91 -15.66 -43.30
CA PRO A 127 -0.37 -16.97 -42.90
C PRO A 127 1.06 -16.91 -42.30
N ALA A 128 1.54 -18.07 -41.83
CA ALA A 128 2.88 -18.30 -41.29
C ALA A 128 4.01 -17.83 -42.24
N TYR A 129 4.97 -17.08 -41.69
CA TYR A 129 6.26 -16.81 -42.33
C TYR A 129 7.38 -17.47 -41.53
N SER A 130 8.05 -18.40 -42.18
CA SER A 130 9.36 -18.93 -41.81
C SER A 130 10.43 -17.87 -42.03
N THR A 131 11.27 -17.61 -41.03
CA THR A 131 12.55 -16.92 -41.18
C THR A 131 13.67 -17.70 -40.48
N PRO A 132 14.90 -17.59 -40.99
CA PRO A 132 15.94 -18.61 -40.84
C PRO A 132 16.73 -18.48 -39.54
N ALA A 133 17.30 -19.61 -39.11
CA ALA A 133 18.13 -19.74 -37.93
C ALA A 133 19.33 -18.76 -37.95
N PHE A 134 19.40 -17.86 -36.98
CA PHE A 134 20.63 -17.18 -36.60
C PHE A 134 21.35 -18.05 -35.56
N ALA A 135 22.55 -18.50 -35.92
CA ALA A 135 23.46 -19.17 -35.00
C ALA A 135 23.96 -18.17 -33.94
N VAL A 136 23.77 -18.52 -32.67
CA VAL A 136 24.34 -17.79 -31.52
C VAL A 136 25.83 -18.17 -31.42
N PRO A 137 26.78 -17.22 -31.41
CA PRO A 137 28.17 -17.53 -31.10
C PRO A 137 28.32 -17.77 -29.59
N SER A 138 29.00 -18.86 -29.22
CA SER A 138 29.35 -19.19 -27.83
C SER A 138 30.20 -18.08 -27.19
N PRO A 139 30.01 -17.78 -25.89
CA PRO A 139 30.84 -16.81 -25.18
C PRO A 139 32.29 -17.33 -25.05
N PRO A 140 33.31 -16.43 -25.10
CA PRO A 140 34.71 -16.83 -24.94
C PRO A 140 34.98 -17.28 -23.49
N SER A 141 35.72 -18.39 -23.36
CA SER A 141 36.24 -18.92 -22.11
C SER A 141 37.16 -17.91 -21.40
N ALA A 142 36.90 -17.64 -20.12
CA ALA A 142 37.73 -16.79 -19.28
C ALA A 142 39.16 -17.35 -19.11
N PRO A 143 40.20 -16.51 -19.04
CA PRO A 143 41.57 -16.95 -18.75
C PRO A 143 41.71 -17.38 -17.27
N PRO A 144 42.60 -18.33 -16.97
CA PRO A 144 42.79 -18.82 -15.59
C PRO A 144 43.44 -17.74 -14.70
N PRO A 145 43.09 -17.70 -13.40
CA PRO A 145 43.65 -16.72 -12.46
C PRO A 145 45.15 -16.98 -12.21
N PRO A 146 45.91 -15.93 -11.84
CA PRO A 146 47.33 -16.07 -11.50
C PRO A 146 47.52 -16.90 -10.21
N PRO A 147 48.64 -17.62 -10.06
CA PRO A 147 48.88 -18.46 -8.89
C PRO A 147 49.15 -17.63 -7.63
N TYR A 148 48.43 -17.93 -6.55
CA TYR A 148 48.70 -17.39 -5.23
C TYR A 148 50.02 -17.94 -4.65
N PRO A 149 50.87 -17.12 -4.04
CA PRO A 149 52.06 -17.59 -3.34
C PRO A 149 51.68 -18.28 -2.03
N SER A 150 52.17 -19.51 -1.87
CA SER A 150 52.17 -20.25 -0.62
C SER A 150 53.20 -19.71 0.37
N SER A 151 52.83 -19.44 1.61
CA SER A 151 53.57 -19.92 2.80
C SER A 151 52.86 -19.53 4.10
N ARG A 152 52.78 -20.52 4.99
CA ARG A 152 52.57 -20.37 6.43
C ARG A 152 53.90 -19.96 7.07
N ASP A 153 53.86 -19.16 8.13
CA ASP A 153 54.30 -19.55 9.48
C ASP A 153 54.36 -18.35 10.44
N ASP A 154 53.65 -18.51 11.56
CA ASP A 154 53.91 -18.12 12.95
C ASP A 154 54.38 -16.70 13.35
N VAL A 155 53.61 -16.07 14.26
CA VAL A 155 53.95 -15.86 15.70
C VAL A 155 53.17 -14.64 16.23
N ALA A 156 52.35 -14.85 17.26
CA ALA A 156 51.79 -13.79 18.11
C ALA A 156 52.87 -13.19 19.06
N PRO A 157 52.70 -11.94 19.53
CA PRO A 157 52.27 -11.83 20.93
C PRO A 157 51.29 -10.69 21.24
N ARG A 158 50.61 -10.87 22.36
CA ARG A 158 49.73 -9.95 23.11
C ARG A 158 50.41 -8.61 23.46
N PHE A 159 49.65 -7.51 23.54
CA PHE A 159 49.52 -6.63 24.73
C PHE A 159 48.49 -5.49 24.48
N ALA A 160 48.07 -4.87 25.59
CA ALA A 160 46.83 -4.13 25.81
C ALA A 160 46.79 -2.66 25.32
N MET A 161 45.56 -2.21 25.04
CA MET A 161 44.90 -0.95 25.41
C MET A 161 45.77 0.32 25.58
N GLU A 162 45.56 1.34 24.73
CA GLU A 162 45.17 2.71 25.12
C GLU A 162 45.05 3.66 23.91
N ALA A 163 44.10 4.59 24.02
CA ALA A 163 43.75 5.61 23.04
C ALA A 163 44.85 6.68 22.86
N ARG A 164 44.97 7.24 21.64
CA ARG A 164 45.26 8.67 21.38
C ARG A 164 45.19 9.03 19.90
N SER A 165 44.57 10.18 19.64
CA SER A 165 44.41 10.83 18.34
C SER A 165 45.69 11.47 17.77
N ALA A 166 45.68 11.55 16.43
CA ALA A 166 46.29 12.53 15.52
C ALA A 166 47.79 12.42 15.19
N MET A 167 48.11 12.16 13.91
CA MET A 167 48.65 13.18 12.99
C MET A 167 48.78 12.64 11.55
N VAL A 168 48.38 13.48 10.59
CA VAL A 168 48.38 13.28 9.13
C VAL A 168 49.80 13.38 8.54
N MET A 169 50.14 12.50 7.60
CA MET A 169 51.13 12.76 6.53
C MET A 169 50.62 12.13 5.22
N SER A 170 50.69 12.94 4.16
CA SER A 170 50.11 12.77 2.83
C SER A 170 50.94 11.87 1.90
N SER A 171 50.27 11.01 1.14
CA SER A 171 50.74 10.60 -0.20
C SER A 171 49.57 10.18 -1.12
N THR A 172 49.24 11.11 -2.01
CA THR A 172 48.55 11.07 -3.29
C THR A 172 48.11 9.73 -3.93
N ALA A 173 46.85 9.78 -4.41
CA ALA A 173 46.28 9.16 -5.61
C ALA A 173 45.85 7.68 -5.57
N SER A 174 44.70 7.43 -4.96
CA SER A 174 43.68 6.48 -5.41
C SER A 174 42.34 7.00 -4.91
N GLY A 175 41.31 7.04 -5.75
CA GLY A 175 40.00 7.60 -5.42
C GLY A 175 39.31 6.77 -4.35
N THR A 176 39.50 7.14 -3.09
CA THR A 176 38.77 6.62 -1.94
C THR A 176 37.47 7.40 -1.82
N TYR A 177 36.34 6.74 -2.05
CA TYR A 177 35.04 7.24 -1.61
C TYR A 177 35.09 7.33 -0.08
N GLU A 178 35.14 8.55 0.42
CA GLU A 178 35.19 8.85 1.85
C GLU A 178 33.78 8.60 2.41
N TYR A 179 33.57 7.41 2.98
CA TYR A 179 32.32 7.07 3.65
C TYR A 179 32.20 7.93 4.91
N LYS A 180 31.40 8.99 4.84
CA LYS A 180 30.96 9.72 6.03
C LYS A 180 30.16 8.75 6.88
N ALA A 181 30.54 8.60 8.15
CA ALA A 181 29.71 7.92 9.14
C ALA A 181 28.33 8.58 9.14
N SER A 182 27.36 7.88 8.56
CA SER A 182 26.01 8.36 8.34
C SER A 182 25.26 8.35 9.68
N SER A 183 24.80 9.52 10.15
CA SER A 183 23.67 9.54 11.08
C SER A 183 22.42 9.36 10.21
N ALA A 184 22.15 8.13 9.78
CA ALA A 184 21.01 7.85 8.93
C ALA A 184 19.72 8.32 9.60
N THR A 185 18.95 9.17 8.91
CA THR A 185 17.70 9.74 9.41
C THR A 185 16.53 9.15 8.64
N ALA A 186 15.41 8.86 9.32
CA ALA A 186 14.17 8.48 8.65
C ALA A 186 13.63 9.63 7.76
N GLY A 187 12.83 9.29 6.75
CA GLY A 187 12.33 10.23 5.74
C GLY A 187 13.40 10.68 4.72
N SER A 188 14.51 9.96 4.61
CA SER A 188 15.58 10.27 3.68
C SER A 188 15.40 9.54 2.35
N LEU A 189 15.01 8.25 2.39
CA LEU A 189 14.81 7.44 1.20
C LEU A 189 13.51 7.81 0.48
N THR A 190 13.54 7.73 -0.85
CA THR A 190 12.39 7.90 -1.73
C THR A 190 12.05 6.58 -2.39
N ALA A 191 10.76 6.34 -2.62
CA ALA A 191 10.26 5.08 -3.14
C ALA A 191 9.02 5.30 -4.01
N GLY A 192 8.71 4.31 -4.85
CA GLY A 192 7.48 4.24 -5.63
C GLY A 192 6.77 2.90 -5.46
N GLU A 193 5.52 2.85 -5.92
CA GLU A 193 4.67 1.66 -5.88
C GLU A 193 4.10 1.35 -7.28
N ILE A 194 4.08 0.07 -7.65
CA ILE A 194 3.32 -0.46 -8.78
C ILE A 194 2.32 -1.49 -8.29
N HIS A 195 1.06 -1.17 -8.50
CA HIS A 195 -0.06 -2.05 -8.19
C HIS A 195 -0.54 -2.77 -9.47
N ASP A 196 0.05 -3.91 -9.78
CA ASP A 196 -0.16 -4.65 -11.04
C ASP A 196 -1.62 -5.05 -11.27
N PHE A 197 -2.39 -5.33 -10.22
CA PHE A 197 -3.83 -5.65 -10.35
C PHE A 197 -4.65 -4.52 -10.98
N SER A 198 -4.29 -3.27 -10.74
CA SER A 198 -4.95 -2.10 -11.36
C SER A 198 -4.41 -1.76 -12.75
N LYS A 199 -3.21 -2.28 -13.08
CA LYS A 199 -2.56 -2.10 -14.38
C LYS A 199 -2.55 -3.42 -15.14
N TRP A 200 -3.60 -4.23 -15.03
CA TRP A 200 -3.59 -5.63 -15.50
C TRP A 200 -3.30 -5.77 -17.00
N GLU A 201 -3.88 -4.90 -17.85
CA GLU A 201 -3.56 -4.91 -19.29
C GLU A 201 -2.08 -4.58 -19.56
N LEU A 202 -1.52 -3.63 -18.80
CA LEU A 202 -0.11 -3.27 -18.91
C LEU A 202 0.78 -4.42 -18.43
N TRP A 203 0.40 -5.11 -17.35
CA TRP A 203 1.07 -6.31 -16.89
C TRP A 203 1.04 -7.42 -17.96
N GLU A 204 -0.11 -7.71 -18.56
CA GLU A 204 -0.24 -8.70 -19.63
C GLU A 204 0.68 -8.37 -20.82
N ASP A 205 0.73 -7.10 -21.23
CA ASP A 205 1.62 -6.63 -22.30
C ASP A 205 3.10 -6.80 -21.93
N ILE A 206 3.52 -6.27 -20.77
CA ILE A 206 4.92 -6.30 -20.33
C ILE A 206 5.39 -7.74 -20.09
N ALA A 207 4.56 -8.59 -19.48
CA ALA A 207 4.89 -9.99 -19.22
C ALA A 207 4.95 -10.84 -20.51
N ALA A 208 4.19 -10.47 -21.54
CA ALA A 208 4.19 -11.15 -22.83
C ALA A 208 5.32 -10.69 -23.76
N GLU A 209 5.82 -9.47 -23.59
CA GLU A 209 6.88 -8.89 -24.42
C GLU A 209 8.19 -8.77 -23.63
N ASP A 210 8.31 -7.71 -22.83
CA ASP A 210 9.55 -7.24 -22.22
C ASP A 210 10.12 -8.23 -21.20
N LEU A 211 9.25 -8.94 -20.47
CA LEU A 211 9.63 -9.87 -19.40
C LEU A 211 9.40 -11.34 -19.76
N MET A 212 9.11 -11.65 -21.03
CA MET A 212 8.83 -13.02 -21.49
C MET A 212 9.98 -13.99 -21.17
N VAL A 213 11.24 -13.52 -21.28
CA VAL A 213 12.43 -14.32 -20.96
C VAL A 213 12.42 -14.72 -19.48
N TRP A 214 12.04 -13.80 -18.60
CA TRP A 214 12.05 -14.01 -17.15
C TRP A 214 10.90 -14.90 -16.67
N ARG A 215 9.77 -14.88 -17.36
CA ARG A 215 8.70 -15.88 -17.18
C ARG A 215 9.20 -17.31 -17.36
N GLU A 216 9.98 -17.56 -18.43
CA GLU A 216 10.55 -18.89 -18.66
C GLU A 216 11.73 -19.20 -17.73
N TYR A 217 12.41 -18.18 -17.22
CA TYR A 217 13.50 -18.32 -16.27
C TYR A 217 13.01 -18.73 -14.87
N TRP A 218 12.01 -18.01 -14.34
CA TRP A 218 11.47 -18.22 -12.99
C TRP A 218 10.33 -19.24 -12.93
N LYS A 219 9.77 -19.65 -14.08
CA LYS A 219 8.64 -20.59 -14.16
C LYS A 219 7.39 -20.15 -13.41
N ILE A 220 7.17 -18.84 -13.32
CA ILE A 220 5.96 -18.24 -12.76
C ILE A 220 5.20 -17.59 -13.92
N TYR A 221 3.89 -17.81 -14.01
CA TYR A 221 3.04 -17.46 -15.14
C TYR A 221 1.74 -16.78 -14.65
N PRO A 222 1.79 -15.57 -14.06
CA PRO A 222 0.59 -14.87 -13.56
C PRO A 222 -0.30 -14.41 -14.74
N ALA A 223 -1.23 -15.27 -15.15
CA ALA A 223 -2.11 -15.02 -16.31
C ALA A 223 -3.58 -15.43 -16.08
N LYS A 224 -3.83 -16.62 -15.53
CA LYS A 224 -5.19 -17.13 -15.31
C LYS A 224 -5.66 -16.90 -13.87
N ARG A 225 -6.07 -15.67 -13.57
CA ARG A 225 -6.62 -15.29 -12.25
C ARG A 225 -8.15 -15.41 -12.19
N TYR A 226 -8.64 -15.83 -11.02
CA TYR A 226 -10.05 -16.06 -10.69
C TYR A 226 -10.38 -15.32 -9.39
N PRO A 227 -10.64 -14.00 -9.43
CA PRO A 227 -10.88 -13.24 -8.21
C PRO A 227 -12.26 -13.56 -7.63
N LEU A 228 -12.31 -13.67 -6.30
CA LEU A 228 -13.53 -13.79 -5.52
C LEU A 228 -13.72 -12.53 -4.67
N GLN A 229 -14.94 -12.02 -4.65
CA GLN A 229 -15.45 -11.10 -3.63
C GLN A 229 -16.39 -11.86 -2.70
N LEU A 230 -16.08 -11.88 -1.41
CA LEU A 230 -16.86 -12.53 -0.36
C LEU A 230 -17.45 -11.50 0.59
N THR A 231 -18.77 -11.52 0.73
CA THR A 231 -19.51 -10.65 1.64
C THR A 231 -20.43 -11.44 2.55
N ASN A 232 -20.95 -10.79 3.58
CA ASN A 232 -22.08 -11.29 4.32
C ASN A 232 -23.42 -10.85 3.67
N GLN A 233 -24.54 -11.19 4.29
CA GLN A 233 -25.87 -10.81 3.79
C GLN A 233 -26.14 -9.30 3.82
N ASP A 234 -25.39 -8.54 4.60
CA ASP A 234 -25.47 -7.08 4.69
C ASP A 234 -24.49 -6.37 3.73
N GLY A 235 -23.83 -7.13 2.84
CA GLY A 235 -22.83 -6.60 1.90
C GLY A 235 -21.48 -6.24 2.55
N ARG A 236 -21.26 -6.59 3.82
CA ARG A 236 -19.99 -6.34 4.52
C ARG A 236 -18.95 -7.40 4.17
N PRO A 237 -17.65 -7.05 4.09
CA PRO A 237 -16.61 -8.00 3.72
C PRO A 237 -16.42 -9.08 4.79
N VAL A 238 -16.24 -10.32 4.35
CA VAL A 238 -15.84 -11.43 5.22
C VAL A 238 -14.33 -11.59 5.11
N VAL A 239 -13.61 -11.24 6.18
CA VAL A 239 -12.14 -11.19 6.21
C VAL A 239 -11.56 -12.52 6.70
N ASN A 240 -10.38 -12.89 6.19
CA ASN A 240 -9.60 -14.06 6.59
C ASN A 240 -10.30 -15.42 6.36
N ALA A 241 -11.27 -15.48 5.43
CA ALA A 241 -11.89 -16.73 4.99
C ALA A 241 -10.97 -17.51 4.06
N THR A 242 -10.93 -18.84 4.17
CA THR A 242 -10.13 -19.69 3.28
C THR A 242 -10.88 -19.88 1.97
N VAL A 243 -10.22 -19.58 0.85
CA VAL A 243 -10.80 -19.68 -0.49
C VAL A 243 -9.94 -20.61 -1.34
N THR A 244 -10.55 -21.64 -1.90
CA THR A 244 -9.87 -22.70 -2.67
C THR A 244 -10.43 -22.77 -4.08
N LEU A 245 -9.55 -22.72 -5.08
CA LEU A 245 -9.88 -22.99 -6.48
C LEU A 245 -9.68 -24.47 -6.76
N LEU A 246 -10.74 -25.11 -7.26
CA LEU A 246 -10.81 -26.56 -7.48
C LEU A 246 -11.05 -26.86 -8.96
N ASP A 247 -10.45 -27.96 -9.44
CA ASP A 247 -10.81 -28.52 -10.75
C ASP A 247 -12.12 -29.33 -10.71
N ASP A 248 -12.51 -29.88 -11.87
CA ASP A 248 -13.72 -30.68 -12.05
C ASP A 248 -13.73 -31.98 -11.24
N ARG A 249 -12.55 -32.47 -10.85
CA ARG A 249 -12.35 -33.67 -10.02
C ARG A 249 -12.26 -33.34 -8.53
N GLY A 250 -12.27 -32.06 -8.17
CA GLY A 250 -12.14 -31.59 -6.80
C GLY A 250 -10.69 -31.51 -6.31
N ASN A 251 -9.70 -31.52 -7.20
CA ASN A 251 -8.31 -31.28 -6.82
C ASN A 251 -8.08 -29.78 -6.59
N GLU A 252 -7.32 -29.44 -5.55
CA GLU A 252 -6.88 -28.09 -5.28
C GLU A 252 -5.87 -27.60 -6.32
N LEU A 253 -6.16 -26.45 -6.93
CA LEU A 253 -5.27 -25.75 -7.84
C LEU A 253 -4.55 -24.59 -7.14
N TRP A 254 -5.28 -23.88 -6.27
CA TRP A 254 -4.80 -22.75 -5.50
C TRP A 254 -5.65 -22.53 -4.25
N GLN A 255 -5.02 -22.04 -3.19
CA GLN A 255 -5.70 -21.63 -1.97
C GLN A 255 -5.19 -20.25 -1.54
N ALA A 256 -6.11 -19.38 -1.13
CA ALA A 256 -5.83 -18.04 -0.65
C ALA A 256 -6.74 -17.70 0.54
N ARG A 257 -6.55 -16.50 1.10
CA ARG A 257 -7.47 -15.94 2.09
C ARG A 257 -8.07 -14.62 1.64
N THR A 258 -9.30 -14.34 2.09
CA THR A 258 -9.92 -13.04 1.84
C THR A 258 -9.23 -11.92 2.62
N ASP A 259 -9.01 -10.80 1.95
CA ASP A 259 -8.43 -9.59 2.53
C ASP A 259 -9.42 -8.76 3.35
N ASN A 260 -8.97 -7.60 3.84
CA ASN A 260 -9.76 -6.63 4.59
C ASN A 260 -10.96 -6.05 3.80
N THR A 261 -11.02 -6.30 2.49
CA THR A 261 -12.12 -5.93 1.60
C THR A 261 -12.98 -7.14 1.21
N GLY A 262 -12.69 -8.33 1.74
CA GLY A 262 -13.40 -9.57 1.43
C GLY A 262 -12.94 -10.25 0.13
N LYS A 263 -11.82 -9.81 -0.45
CA LYS A 263 -11.34 -10.28 -1.75
C LYS A 263 -10.24 -11.33 -1.63
N ALA A 264 -10.31 -12.35 -2.47
CA ALA A 264 -9.24 -13.33 -2.64
C ALA A 264 -8.86 -13.48 -4.11
N GLU A 265 -7.56 -13.49 -4.41
CA GLU A 265 -7.04 -13.78 -5.76
C GLU A 265 -6.62 -15.25 -5.83
N LEU A 266 -7.16 -15.96 -6.83
CA LEU A 266 -6.89 -17.38 -7.06
C LEU A 266 -6.27 -17.57 -8.44
N TRP A 267 -5.45 -18.60 -8.60
CA TRP A 267 -4.68 -18.81 -9.83
C TRP A 267 -4.82 -20.22 -10.38
N ASP A 268 -5.07 -20.37 -11.68
CA ASP A 268 -4.85 -21.62 -12.41
C ASP A 268 -3.48 -21.58 -13.09
N GLN A 269 -2.70 -22.66 -12.97
CA GLN A 269 -1.41 -22.82 -13.67
C GLN A 269 -0.36 -21.74 -13.37
N LEU A 270 -0.37 -21.10 -12.19
CA LEU A 270 0.61 -20.07 -11.84
C LEU A 270 2.08 -20.53 -11.98
N PHE A 271 2.37 -21.79 -11.69
CA PHE A 271 3.73 -22.36 -11.79
C PHE A 271 3.86 -23.39 -12.91
N ASN A 272 2.94 -23.39 -13.89
CA ASN A 272 2.94 -24.37 -14.96
C ASN A 272 2.83 -23.69 -16.33
N ALA A 273 3.87 -23.88 -17.16
CA ALA A 273 3.96 -23.33 -18.51
C ALA A 273 2.89 -23.87 -19.48
N GLN A 274 2.34 -25.06 -19.20
CA GLN A 274 1.37 -25.69 -20.08
C GLN A 274 0.02 -24.99 -19.95
N LYS A 275 -0.45 -24.37 -21.04
CA LYS A 275 -1.86 -23.98 -21.19
C LYS A 275 -2.70 -25.26 -21.18
N GLY A 276 -3.13 -25.68 -20.00
CA GLY A 276 -4.14 -26.70 -19.86
C GLY A 276 -5.42 -26.24 -20.57
N PRO A 277 -6.25 -27.18 -21.06
CA PRO A 277 -7.54 -26.82 -21.63
C PRO A 277 -8.34 -26.01 -20.60
N ASP A 278 -9.18 -25.10 -21.10
CA ASP A 278 -10.15 -24.45 -20.23
C ASP A 278 -11.01 -25.53 -19.60
N ARG A 279 -11.00 -25.53 -18.27
CA ARG A 279 -11.63 -26.55 -17.45
C ARG A 279 -12.67 -25.87 -16.57
N ASN A 280 -13.74 -26.58 -16.27
CA ASN A 280 -14.76 -26.07 -15.37
C ASN A 280 -14.19 -26.04 -13.95
N LEU A 281 -13.96 -24.84 -13.46
CA LEU A 281 -13.43 -24.61 -12.11
C LEU A 281 -14.57 -24.34 -11.13
N LYS A 282 -14.28 -24.61 -9.85
CA LYS A 282 -15.16 -24.29 -8.73
C LYS A 282 -14.38 -23.50 -7.70
N ILE A 283 -15.04 -22.60 -7.00
CA ILE A 283 -14.47 -21.91 -5.84
C ILE A 283 -15.17 -22.47 -4.60
N ARG A 284 -14.39 -22.89 -3.61
CA ARG A 284 -14.87 -23.29 -2.29
C ARG A 284 -14.41 -22.26 -1.26
N VAL A 285 -15.34 -21.79 -0.46
CA VAL A 285 -15.06 -20.95 0.71
C VAL A 285 -15.27 -21.78 1.96
N ASP A 286 -14.26 -21.83 2.82
CA ASP A 286 -14.34 -22.36 4.18
C ASP A 286 -14.23 -21.20 5.16
N TYR A 287 -15.27 -21.03 5.96
CA TYR A 287 -15.32 -19.99 6.99
C TYR A 287 -15.97 -20.57 8.24
N ARG A 288 -15.20 -20.61 9.34
CA ARG A 288 -15.63 -21.13 10.65
C ARG A 288 -16.12 -22.58 10.62
N GLY A 289 -15.56 -23.40 9.73
CA GLY A 289 -15.91 -24.83 9.59
C GLY A 289 -17.14 -25.08 8.73
N GLU A 290 -17.79 -24.03 8.21
CA GLU A 290 -18.85 -24.13 7.21
C GLU A 290 -18.28 -23.93 5.81
N GLN A 291 -18.81 -24.70 4.84
CA GLN A 291 -18.33 -24.71 3.46
C GLN A 291 -19.39 -24.18 2.49
N TYR A 292 -18.96 -23.32 1.58
CA TYR A 292 -19.79 -22.69 0.56
C TYR A 292 -19.13 -22.86 -0.81
N ASP A 293 -19.81 -23.55 -1.73
CA ASP A 293 -19.29 -23.86 -3.06
C ASP A 293 -19.96 -22.97 -4.13
N LEU A 294 -19.14 -22.33 -4.95
CA LEU A 294 -19.52 -21.66 -6.18
C LEU A 294 -19.10 -22.53 -7.37
N SER A 295 -20.08 -23.02 -8.12
CA SER A 295 -19.83 -23.78 -9.35
C SER A 295 -19.67 -22.85 -10.56
N GLY A 296 -18.68 -23.12 -11.41
CA GLY A 296 -18.47 -22.34 -12.63
C GLY A 296 -17.72 -21.04 -12.36
N ALA A 297 -16.50 -21.14 -11.84
CA ALA A 297 -15.67 -19.98 -11.56
C ALA A 297 -15.32 -19.21 -12.85
N SER A 298 -15.60 -17.91 -12.85
CA SER A 298 -15.26 -16.98 -13.92
C SER A 298 -13.82 -16.53 -13.79
N SER A 299 -13.07 -16.52 -14.91
CA SER A 299 -11.76 -15.86 -14.93
C SER A 299 -11.94 -14.34 -14.85
N PHE A 300 -10.90 -13.60 -14.48
CA PHE A 300 -10.95 -12.13 -14.44
C PHE A 300 -11.42 -11.50 -15.76
N GLN A 301 -11.03 -12.06 -16.91
CA GLN A 301 -11.50 -11.57 -18.21
C GLN A 301 -13.01 -11.73 -18.40
N GLN A 302 -13.63 -12.70 -17.72
CA GLN A 302 -15.08 -12.93 -17.73
C GLN A 302 -15.80 -12.14 -16.63
N GLY A 303 -15.13 -11.88 -15.50
CA GLY A 303 -15.58 -11.03 -14.42
C GLY A 303 -15.19 -11.54 -13.03
N TYR A 304 -15.61 -10.80 -12.00
CA TYR A 304 -15.48 -11.22 -10.61
C TYR A 304 -16.46 -12.34 -10.26
N ASN A 305 -16.01 -13.21 -9.36
CA ASN A 305 -16.88 -14.17 -8.70
C ASN A 305 -17.43 -13.51 -7.43
N PHE A 306 -18.73 -13.61 -7.19
CA PHE A 306 -19.37 -13.06 -5.99
C PHE A 306 -19.99 -14.17 -5.16
N LEU A 307 -19.80 -14.11 -3.85
CA LEU A 307 -20.45 -14.99 -2.90
C LEU A 307 -20.85 -14.22 -1.65
N SER A 308 -22.11 -14.37 -1.24
CA SER A 308 -22.63 -13.84 0.03
C SER A 308 -22.96 -15.01 0.96
N ILE A 309 -22.46 -14.96 2.20
CA ILE A 309 -22.65 -16.01 3.20
C ILE A 309 -23.40 -15.50 4.45
N PRO A 310 -24.20 -16.35 5.13
CA PRO A 310 -25.07 -15.94 6.24
C PRO A 310 -24.29 -15.81 7.56
N VAL A 311 -23.37 -14.86 7.64
CA VAL A 311 -22.54 -14.60 8.83
C VAL A 311 -22.74 -13.18 9.35
N ALA A 312 -22.63 -13.00 10.66
CA ALA A 312 -22.62 -11.67 11.25
C ALA A 312 -21.33 -10.93 10.88
N CYS A 313 -21.39 -9.60 10.84
CA CYS A 313 -20.19 -8.78 10.73
C CYS A 313 -19.31 -8.96 11.97
N GLU A 314 -18.00 -9.04 11.75
CA GLU A 314 -17.01 -9.10 12.82
C GLU A 314 -15.83 -8.19 12.53
N VAL A 315 -15.41 -7.45 13.55
CA VAL A 315 -14.20 -6.63 13.50
C VAL A 315 -13.06 -7.44 14.10
N ASN A 316 -12.02 -7.69 13.32
CA ASN A 316 -10.77 -8.27 13.77
C ASN A 316 -9.63 -7.32 13.42
N GLN A 317 -8.91 -6.88 14.44
CA GLN A 317 -7.87 -5.85 14.34
C GLN A 317 -6.46 -6.44 14.53
N ALA A 318 -6.32 -7.77 14.51
CA ALA A 318 -5.02 -8.42 14.59
C ALA A 318 -4.24 -8.27 13.28
N VAL A 319 -3.08 -7.62 13.37
CA VAL A 319 -2.18 -7.31 12.25
C VAL A 319 -0.80 -7.89 12.52
N ASP A 320 -0.32 -8.78 11.65
CA ASP A 320 1.05 -9.30 11.69
C ASP A 320 1.88 -8.67 10.57
N ILE A 321 3.08 -8.19 10.91
CA ILE A 321 4.02 -7.63 9.93
C ILE A 321 5.41 -8.26 10.15
N VAL A 322 6.02 -8.74 9.07
CA VAL A 322 7.39 -9.28 9.06
C VAL A 322 8.23 -8.54 8.04
N PHE A 323 9.39 -8.04 8.47
CA PHE A 323 10.41 -7.47 7.58
C PHE A 323 11.48 -8.52 7.28
N VAL A 324 11.56 -8.97 6.03
CA VAL A 324 12.60 -9.85 5.52
C VAL A 324 13.61 -8.97 4.80
N VAL A 325 14.83 -8.88 5.32
CA VAL A 325 15.81 -7.87 4.92
C VAL A 325 17.12 -8.53 4.56
N ASP A 326 17.59 -8.20 3.36
CA ASP A 326 18.93 -8.48 2.89
C ASP A 326 19.98 -7.74 3.73
N ALA A 327 21.01 -8.47 4.16
CA ALA A 327 22.07 -7.99 5.02
C ALA A 327 23.47 -8.30 4.47
N THR A 328 23.59 -8.51 3.16
CA THR A 328 24.88 -8.68 2.49
C THR A 328 25.61 -7.35 2.34
N GLY A 329 26.90 -7.40 2.00
CA GLY A 329 27.74 -6.22 1.89
C GLY A 329 27.34 -5.24 0.78
N SER A 330 26.54 -5.64 -0.22
CA SER A 330 26.04 -4.73 -1.27
C SER A 330 25.01 -3.74 -0.71
N MET A 331 24.27 -4.13 0.32
CA MET A 331 23.30 -3.28 1.03
C MET A 331 23.95 -2.22 1.94
N GLN A 332 25.27 -2.16 2.06
CA GLN A 332 25.97 -1.34 3.06
C GLN A 332 25.68 0.16 2.97
N ASP A 333 25.34 0.65 1.78
CA ASP A 333 24.96 2.03 1.48
C ASP A 333 23.52 2.40 1.83
N GLU A 334 22.67 1.39 2.00
CA GLU A 334 21.24 1.58 2.20
C GLU A 334 20.77 1.05 3.55
N ILE A 335 21.42 0.04 4.12
CA ILE A 335 20.94 -0.69 5.31
C ILE A 335 20.74 0.22 6.53
N ASP A 336 21.61 1.19 6.76
CA ASP A 336 21.48 2.12 7.89
C ASP A 336 20.29 3.06 7.71
N TYR A 337 20.02 3.50 6.47
CA TYR A 337 18.83 4.27 6.14
C TYR A 337 17.58 3.41 6.27
N LEU A 338 17.58 2.20 5.71
CA LEU A 338 16.47 1.25 5.83
C LEU A 338 16.12 0.97 7.29
N LYS A 339 17.10 0.72 8.16
CA LYS A 339 16.86 0.54 9.60
C LYS A 339 16.14 1.74 10.22
N ALA A 340 16.57 2.97 9.90
CA ALA A 340 15.94 4.19 10.39
C ALA A 340 14.51 4.37 9.84
N GLU A 341 14.30 4.12 8.54
CA GLU A 341 12.98 4.19 7.91
C GLU A 341 12.01 3.16 8.51
N LEU A 342 12.44 1.91 8.68
CA LEU A 342 11.61 0.84 9.24
C LEU A 342 11.17 1.15 10.67
N GLN A 343 12.06 1.71 11.50
CA GLN A 343 11.71 2.15 12.86
C GLN A 343 10.67 3.27 12.86
N ASP A 344 10.77 4.23 11.93
CA ASP A 344 9.78 5.31 11.80
C ASP A 344 8.44 4.81 11.24
N VAL A 345 8.45 3.89 10.27
CA VAL A 345 7.24 3.22 9.78
C VAL A 345 6.50 2.54 10.92
N ILE A 346 7.20 1.77 11.74
CA ILE A 346 6.62 1.08 12.89
C ILE A 346 5.92 2.08 13.82
N LYS A 347 6.58 3.20 14.13
CA LYS A 347 5.99 4.25 14.96
C LYS A 347 4.74 4.86 14.32
N ARG A 348 4.79 5.21 13.03
CA ARG A 348 3.63 5.76 12.29
C ARG A 348 2.44 4.81 12.26
N VAL A 349 2.69 3.51 12.09
CA VAL A 349 1.65 2.49 12.11
C VAL A 349 0.97 2.42 13.48
N GLN A 350 1.74 2.50 14.57
CA GLN A 350 1.16 2.56 15.93
C GLN A 350 0.30 3.81 16.14
N ASP A 351 0.72 4.95 15.59
CA ASP A 351 -0.01 6.22 15.71
C ASP A 351 -1.30 6.24 14.86
N THR A 352 -1.28 5.62 13.68
CA THR A 352 -2.40 5.63 12.70
C THR A 352 -3.40 4.49 12.89
N LEU A 353 -2.98 3.39 13.52
CA LEU A 353 -3.85 2.24 13.86
C LEU A 353 -3.86 2.02 15.38
N PRO A 354 -4.37 2.97 16.19
CA PRO A 354 -4.26 2.91 17.65
C PRO A 354 -5.01 1.73 18.29
N ASN A 355 -5.98 1.15 17.57
CA ASN A 355 -6.76 0.00 18.02
C ASN A 355 -6.27 -1.34 17.44
N ALA A 356 -5.24 -1.35 16.59
CA ALA A 356 -4.72 -2.59 16.02
C ALA A 356 -3.95 -3.41 17.06
N ASP A 357 -4.24 -4.70 17.11
CA ASP A 357 -3.44 -5.67 17.86
C ASP A 357 -2.25 -6.09 16.99
N LEU A 358 -1.21 -5.25 17.03
CA LEU A 358 -0.02 -5.36 16.18
C LEU A 358 0.99 -6.37 16.72
N SER A 359 1.49 -7.26 15.85
CA SER A 359 2.63 -8.13 16.10
C SER A 359 3.68 -7.93 15.02
N LEU A 360 4.93 -7.72 15.43
CA LEU A 360 6.04 -7.48 14.52
C LEU A 360 7.12 -8.53 14.63
N GLY A 361 7.67 -8.93 13.50
CA GLY A 361 8.84 -9.80 13.40
C GLY A 361 9.80 -9.33 12.33
N SER A 362 10.98 -9.91 12.30
CA SER A 362 11.94 -9.65 11.23
C SER A 362 12.85 -10.85 10.98
N VAL A 363 13.27 -11.01 9.74
CA VAL A 363 14.26 -11.99 9.29
C VAL A 363 15.34 -11.21 8.55
N PHE A 364 16.59 -11.31 8.98
CA PHE A 364 17.75 -10.83 8.22
C PHE A 364 18.44 -12.03 7.62
N TYR A 365 18.86 -11.92 6.37
CA TYR A 365 19.56 -13.00 5.68
C TYR A 365 20.80 -12.49 4.96
N ARG A 366 21.71 -13.44 4.71
CA ARG A 366 22.90 -13.26 3.88
C ARG A 366 23.05 -14.49 2.99
N ASP A 367 24.26 -14.80 2.53
CA ASP A 367 24.48 -15.96 1.66
C ASP A 367 25.05 -17.21 2.37
N GLN A 368 25.11 -18.31 1.61
CA GLN A 368 25.64 -19.58 2.05
C GLN A 368 27.13 -19.51 2.39
N GLY A 369 27.51 -20.13 3.51
CA GLY A 369 28.92 -20.16 3.95
C GLY A 369 29.37 -18.93 4.73
N GLU A 370 28.47 -17.99 4.99
CA GLU A 370 28.72 -16.84 5.86
C GLU A 370 28.51 -17.14 7.35
N GLU A 371 28.71 -16.13 8.21
CA GLU A 371 28.50 -16.24 9.66
C GLU A 371 27.10 -16.78 10.00
N TYR A 372 26.11 -16.40 9.20
CA TYR A 372 24.75 -16.94 9.25
C TYR A 372 24.09 -16.82 7.88
N VAL A 373 23.21 -17.76 7.56
CA VAL A 373 22.32 -17.63 6.39
C VAL A 373 21.09 -16.82 6.76
N THR A 374 20.48 -17.08 7.93
CA THR A 374 19.36 -16.29 8.45
C THR A 374 19.48 -16.04 9.96
N ARG A 375 18.98 -14.88 10.39
CA ARG A 375 18.70 -14.51 11.78
C ARG A 375 17.30 -13.96 11.87
N LYS A 376 16.59 -14.21 12.97
CA LYS A 376 15.20 -13.76 13.10
C LYS A 376 14.84 -13.27 14.49
N ALA A 377 13.98 -12.27 14.52
CA ALA A 377 13.15 -11.90 15.66
C ALA A 377 11.72 -12.40 15.40
N PRO A 378 11.22 -13.41 16.14
CA PRO A 378 9.87 -13.92 15.96
C PRO A 378 8.79 -12.85 16.13
N LEU A 379 7.61 -13.08 15.54
CA LEU A 379 6.45 -12.22 15.72
C LEU A 379 6.14 -12.00 17.21
N SER A 380 6.09 -10.73 17.62
CA SER A 380 5.76 -10.34 18.98
C SER A 380 4.98 -9.03 19.03
N GLY A 381 4.01 -8.94 19.93
CA GLY A 381 3.37 -7.66 20.29
C GLY A 381 4.26 -6.74 21.12
N THR A 382 5.43 -7.20 21.58
CA THR A 382 6.44 -6.32 22.19
C THR A 382 7.32 -5.70 21.11
N ILE A 383 6.82 -4.62 20.52
CA ILE A 383 7.42 -3.91 19.38
C ILE A 383 8.90 -3.58 19.58
N SER A 384 9.30 -3.18 20.80
CA SER A 384 10.68 -2.82 21.11
C SER A 384 11.68 -3.96 20.85
N ARG A 385 11.27 -5.23 21.01
CA ARG A 385 12.14 -6.38 20.74
C ARG A 385 12.57 -6.43 19.27
N THR A 386 11.64 -6.17 18.38
CA THR A 386 11.89 -6.21 16.93
C THR A 386 12.68 -4.97 16.51
N THR A 387 12.39 -3.79 17.06
CA THR A 387 13.18 -2.58 16.76
C THR A 387 14.61 -2.67 17.29
N ASP A 388 14.81 -3.25 18.48
CA ASP A 388 16.13 -3.48 19.06
C ASP A 388 16.93 -4.51 18.25
N PHE A 389 16.24 -5.55 17.76
CA PHE A 389 16.85 -6.55 16.87
C PHE A 389 17.31 -5.92 15.56
N ILE A 390 16.44 -5.16 14.88
CA ILE A 390 16.77 -4.45 13.63
C ILE A 390 17.96 -3.51 13.85
N ALA A 391 17.99 -2.76 14.96
CA ALA A 391 19.06 -1.81 15.25
C ALA A 391 20.46 -2.45 15.38
N GLN A 392 20.53 -3.72 15.75
CA GLN A 392 21.78 -4.46 15.95
C GLN A 392 22.31 -5.13 14.68
N GLN A 393 21.58 -5.07 13.57
CA GLN A 393 22.02 -5.70 12.32
C GLN A 393 22.94 -4.79 11.52
N GLU A 394 23.91 -5.41 10.86
CA GLU A 394 24.89 -4.76 9.98
C GLU A 394 24.97 -5.55 8.67
N ALA A 395 25.11 -4.82 7.57
CA ALA A 395 25.47 -5.39 6.29
C ALA A 395 26.92 -5.88 6.35
N ASP A 396 27.15 -7.14 5.98
CA ASP A 396 28.50 -7.70 5.88
C ASP A 396 28.44 -8.95 5.02
N GLY A 397 29.59 -9.48 4.62
CA GLY A 397 29.65 -10.62 3.72
C GLY A 397 29.27 -10.24 2.29
N GLY A 398 28.94 -11.25 1.49
CA GLY A 398 28.80 -11.16 0.05
C GLY A 398 30.12 -11.37 -0.69
N GLY A 399 30.02 -11.87 -1.92
CA GLY A 399 31.17 -12.13 -2.78
C GLY A 399 30.77 -12.58 -4.19
N ASP A 400 29.63 -13.24 -4.27
CA ASP A 400 28.89 -13.56 -5.49
C ASP A 400 27.50 -12.92 -5.48
N ASN A 401 26.94 -12.80 -6.67
CA ASN A 401 25.55 -12.48 -6.95
C ASN A 401 25.08 -13.72 -7.72
N PRO A 402 24.19 -14.59 -7.19
CA PRO A 402 22.96 -14.35 -6.38
C PRO A 402 23.09 -14.62 -4.86
N GLU A 403 21.98 -14.52 -4.09
CA GLU A 403 21.92 -14.71 -2.63
C GLU A 403 20.89 -15.77 -2.16
N ALA A 404 20.72 -15.97 -0.83
CA ALA A 404 19.84 -16.97 -0.23
C ALA A 404 18.40 -16.47 0.08
N VAL A 405 17.80 -15.74 -0.87
CA VAL A 405 16.44 -15.15 -0.72
C VAL A 405 15.37 -16.22 -0.46
N GLU A 406 15.50 -17.40 -1.06
CA GLU A 406 14.57 -18.51 -0.89
C GLU A 406 14.55 -19.04 0.54
N GLU A 407 15.69 -19.05 1.22
CA GLU A 407 15.81 -19.50 2.60
C GLU A 407 15.21 -18.46 3.55
N ALA A 408 15.42 -17.17 3.28
CA ALA A 408 14.79 -16.08 4.00
C ALA A 408 13.26 -16.14 3.90
N LEU A 409 12.74 -16.32 2.70
CA LEU A 409 11.30 -16.50 2.46
C LEU A 409 10.77 -17.75 3.14
N ARG A 410 11.50 -18.87 3.08
CA ARG A 410 11.12 -20.12 3.78
C ARG A 410 10.98 -19.87 5.28
N VAL A 411 12.00 -19.30 5.93
CA VAL A 411 11.98 -18.97 7.36
C VAL A 411 10.83 -18.01 7.69
N ALA A 412 10.61 -17.00 6.86
CA ALA A 412 9.57 -16.00 7.07
C ALA A 412 8.15 -16.61 6.98
N VAL A 413 7.89 -17.53 6.05
CA VAL A 413 6.59 -18.18 5.88
C VAL A 413 6.37 -19.30 6.91
N GLU A 414 7.39 -20.11 7.19
CA GLU A 414 7.23 -21.35 7.96
C GLU A 414 7.49 -21.19 9.45
N GLU A 415 8.37 -20.28 9.85
CA GLU A 415 8.94 -20.28 11.20
C GLU A 415 8.66 -19.03 12.03
N MET A 416 7.97 -18.03 11.47
CA MET A 416 7.61 -16.80 12.18
C MET A 416 6.38 -16.95 13.09
N ASN A 417 5.64 -18.06 12.96
CA ASN A 417 4.43 -18.37 13.72
C ASN A 417 3.34 -17.29 13.57
N TRP A 418 2.95 -17.01 12.32
CA TRP A 418 1.84 -16.12 11.99
C TRP A 418 0.56 -16.52 12.75
N ARG A 419 -0.14 -15.54 13.30
CA ARG A 419 -1.42 -15.76 13.99
C ARG A 419 -2.46 -16.22 12.99
N ALA A 420 -3.03 -17.41 13.19
CA ALA A 420 -4.01 -17.98 12.25
C ALA A 420 -5.23 -17.06 12.06
N ASP A 421 -5.65 -16.40 13.13
CA ASP A 421 -6.78 -15.49 13.18
C ASP A 421 -6.44 -14.06 12.73
N ALA A 422 -5.17 -13.66 12.55
CA ALA A 422 -4.84 -12.30 12.12
C ALA A 422 -5.54 -11.94 10.81
N ALA A 423 -6.26 -10.81 10.84
CA ALA A 423 -7.01 -10.26 9.71
C ALA A 423 -6.07 -9.83 8.58
N THR A 424 -4.90 -9.31 8.94
CA THR A 424 -3.89 -8.83 8.00
C THR A 424 -2.53 -9.43 8.35
N LYS A 425 -1.85 -9.97 7.33
CA LYS A 425 -0.50 -10.54 7.41
C LYS A 425 0.34 -9.97 6.27
N LEU A 426 1.36 -9.19 6.59
CA LEU A 426 2.21 -8.49 5.62
C LEU A 426 3.66 -8.92 5.76
N MET A 427 4.28 -9.30 4.64
CA MET A 427 5.70 -9.59 4.57
C MET A 427 6.36 -8.57 3.65
N PHE A 428 7.18 -7.67 4.21
CA PHE A 428 8.02 -6.79 3.41
C PHE A 428 9.32 -7.51 3.06
N LEU A 429 9.55 -7.75 1.77
CA LEU A 429 10.74 -8.44 1.27
C LEU A 429 11.70 -7.40 0.66
N VAL A 430 12.75 -7.04 1.39
CA VAL A 430 13.73 -6.01 1.02
C VAL A 430 15.00 -6.70 0.55
N LEU A 431 15.39 -6.47 -0.71
CA LEU A 431 16.58 -7.10 -1.33
C LEU A 431 17.20 -6.25 -2.43
N ASP A 432 18.50 -6.48 -2.67
CA ASP A 432 19.26 -5.94 -3.80
C ASP A 432 19.71 -7.00 -4.84
N ALA A 433 19.59 -8.29 -4.51
CA ALA A 433 20.04 -9.40 -5.36
C ALA A 433 19.02 -10.57 -5.49
N PRO A 434 18.97 -11.27 -6.64
CA PRO A 434 18.08 -12.41 -6.83
C PRO A 434 18.45 -13.63 -5.97
N PRO A 435 17.53 -14.58 -5.77
CA PRO A 435 17.89 -15.91 -5.28
C PRO A 435 18.75 -16.67 -6.28
N HIS A 436 19.50 -17.64 -5.77
CA HIS A 436 20.17 -18.66 -6.58
C HIS A 436 19.19 -19.42 -7.49
N GLN A 437 19.64 -19.79 -8.68
CA GLN A 437 18.80 -20.51 -9.65
C GLN A 437 19.17 -21.99 -9.76
N SER A 438 18.42 -22.83 -9.05
CA SER A 438 18.44 -24.29 -9.21
C SER A 438 17.02 -24.85 -9.28
N PRO A 439 16.81 -26.05 -9.87
CA PRO A 439 15.50 -26.70 -9.85
C PRO A 439 14.92 -26.86 -8.44
N GLU A 440 15.78 -27.11 -7.45
CA GLU A 440 15.43 -27.25 -6.04
C GLU A 440 14.92 -25.91 -5.48
N ILE A 441 15.59 -24.80 -5.82
CA ILE A 441 15.18 -23.45 -5.37
C ILE A 441 13.87 -23.04 -6.04
N LEU A 442 13.71 -23.29 -7.34
CA LEU A 442 12.43 -23.01 -8.03
C LEU A 442 11.27 -23.79 -7.40
N SER A 443 11.48 -25.05 -7.04
CA SER A 443 10.46 -25.85 -6.33
C SER A 443 10.17 -25.31 -4.92
N THR A 444 11.18 -24.76 -4.26
CA THR A 444 11.05 -24.13 -2.94
C THR A 444 10.24 -22.84 -3.06
N LEU A 445 10.56 -21.97 -4.02
CA LEU A 445 9.83 -20.74 -4.31
C LEU A 445 8.36 -21.00 -4.65
N GLU A 446 8.06 -22.01 -5.49
CA GLU A 446 6.67 -22.40 -5.74
C GLU A 446 5.95 -22.79 -4.44
N ARG A 447 6.57 -23.67 -3.65
CA ARG A 447 5.97 -24.20 -2.43
C ARG A 447 5.71 -23.11 -1.39
N ILE A 448 6.70 -22.26 -1.11
CA ILE A 448 6.57 -21.18 -0.10
C ILE A 448 5.58 -20.11 -0.56
N THR A 449 5.51 -19.82 -1.87
CA THR A 449 4.55 -18.84 -2.41
C THR A 449 3.12 -19.34 -2.27
N ARG A 450 2.87 -20.61 -2.61
CA ARG A 450 1.56 -21.25 -2.39
C ARG A 450 1.16 -21.23 -0.92
N GLN A 451 2.11 -21.55 -0.04
CA GLN A 451 1.88 -21.54 1.40
C GLN A 451 1.58 -20.13 1.94
N ALA A 452 2.32 -19.12 1.49
CA ALA A 452 2.09 -17.73 1.85
C ALA A 452 0.67 -17.28 1.47
N ALA A 453 0.26 -17.56 0.23
CA ALA A 453 -1.10 -17.25 -0.23
C ALA A 453 -2.17 -17.96 0.61
N ALA A 454 -2.02 -19.27 0.85
CA ALA A 454 -2.96 -20.07 1.66
C ALA A 454 -3.06 -19.59 3.13
N GLN A 455 -1.97 -19.07 3.68
CA GLN A 455 -1.94 -18.45 5.01
C GLN A 455 -2.49 -17.02 5.03
N GLY A 456 -2.70 -16.40 3.86
CA GLY A 456 -3.10 -15.00 3.73
C GLY A 456 -1.97 -14.00 3.93
N ILE A 457 -0.72 -14.44 3.84
CA ILE A 457 0.47 -13.59 3.92
C ILE A 457 0.63 -12.89 2.57
N ARG A 458 0.60 -11.55 2.56
CA ARG A 458 0.85 -10.73 1.38
C ARG A 458 2.32 -10.36 1.33
N ILE A 459 3.01 -10.74 0.26
CA ILE A 459 4.40 -10.38 0.02
C ILE A 459 4.41 -9.01 -0.67
N ILE A 460 5.10 -8.06 -0.06
CA ILE A 460 5.30 -6.69 -0.54
C ILE A 460 6.81 -6.52 -0.76
N PRO A 461 7.31 -6.79 -1.97
CA PRO A 461 8.71 -6.62 -2.27
C PRO A 461 9.08 -5.13 -2.28
N LEU A 462 10.26 -4.81 -1.75
CA LEU A 462 10.93 -3.52 -1.83
C LEU A 462 12.27 -3.71 -2.54
N ALA A 463 12.34 -3.31 -3.80
CA ALA A 463 13.57 -3.39 -4.60
C ALA A 463 14.53 -2.26 -4.21
N CYS A 464 15.74 -2.63 -3.83
CA CYS A 464 16.86 -1.73 -3.53
C CYS A 464 17.74 -1.50 -4.76
N SER A 465 18.93 -0.91 -4.58
CA SER A 465 19.89 -0.84 -5.69
C SER A 465 20.30 -2.25 -6.14
N GLY A 466 21.03 -2.41 -7.25
CA GLY A 466 21.49 -3.75 -7.70
C GLY A 466 20.44 -4.65 -8.39
N ILE A 467 19.14 -4.44 -8.16
CA ILE A 467 18.05 -5.23 -8.76
C ILE A 467 18.03 -5.09 -10.29
N ASP A 468 17.85 -6.22 -10.98
CA ASP A 468 17.71 -6.29 -12.43
C ASP A 468 16.26 -6.59 -12.88
N LYS A 469 16.03 -6.63 -14.20
CA LYS A 469 14.70 -6.92 -14.77
C LYS A 469 14.22 -8.35 -14.53
N SER A 470 15.14 -9.29 -14.33
CA SER A 470 14.81 -10.66 -13.95
C SER A 470 14.21 -10.70 -12.55
N THR A 471 14.86 -10.00 -11.62
CA THR A 471 14.47 -9.94 -10.22
C THR A 471 13.21 -9.10 -10.02
N GLU A 472 13.06 -7.99 -10.77
CA GLU A 472 11.80 -7.23 -10.83
C GLU A 472 10.62 -8.15 -11.20
N TYR A 473 10.79 -9.01 -12.21
CA TYR A 473 9.75 -9.96 -12.62
C TYR A 473 9.39 -10.95 -11.51
N LEU A 474 10.40 -11.51 -10.84
CA LEU A 474 10.20 -12.42 -9.71
C LEU A 474 9.41 -11.73 -8.59
N MET A 475 9.87 -10.55 -8.16
CA MET A 475 9.23 -9.77 -7.08
C MET A 475 7.77 -9.46 -7.40
N ARG A 476 7.49 -8.92 -8.60
CA ARG A 476 6.11 -8.62 -9.04
C ARG A 476 5.25 -9.88 -9.10
N SER A 477 5.81 -11.00 -9.53
CA SER A 477 5.11 -12.28 -9.57
C SER A 477 4.76 -12.80 -8.17
N LEU A 478 5.66 -12.67 -7.19
CA LEU A 478 5.40 -13.02 -5.79
C LEU A 478 4.32 -12.12 -5.16
N ALA A 479 4.36 -10.81 -5.46
CA ALA A 479 3.34 -9.86 -5.03
C ALA A 479 1.96 -10.25 -5.60
N LEU A 480 1.87 -10.48 -6.92
CA LEU A 480 0.63 -10.93 -7.56
C LEU A 480 0.11 -12.25 -6.97
N ALA A 481 0.99 -13.24 -6.77
CA ALA A 481 0.61 -14.55 -6.23
C ALA A 481 -0.05 -14.45 -4.85
N THR A 482 0.32 -13.43 -4.06
CA THR A 482 -0.08 -13.28 -2.65
C THR A 482 -1.00 -12.09 -2.39
N ASN A 483 -1.58 -11.49 -3.45
CA ASN A 483 -2.44 -10.30 -3.37
C ASN A 483 -1.72 -9.07 -2.74
N GLY A 484 -0.40 -8.96 -2.95
CA GLY A 484 0.44 -7.84 -2.53
C GLY A 484 0.60 -6.75 -3.61
N THR A 485 1.60 -5.88 -3.40
CA THR A 485 1.97 -4.78 -4.29
C THR A 485 3.48 -4.73 -4.45
N TYR A 486 3.99 -4.17 -5.54
CA TYR A 486 5.44 -4.04 -5.77
C TYR A 486 5.91 -2.64 -5.39
N THR A 487 6.96 -2.55 -4.58
CA THR A 487 7.58 -1.29 -4.16
C THR A 487 9.06 -1.28 -4.52
N PHE A 488 9.64 -0.11 -4.71
CA PHE A 488 11.03 0.06 -5.14
C PHE A 488 11.58 1.41 -4.68
N LEU A 489 12.86 1.47 -4.35
CA LEU A 489 13.56 2.72 -4.07
C LEU A 489 13.80 3.51 -5.36
N THR A 490 13.85 4.84 -5.24
CA THR A 490 14.13 5.75 -6.36
C THR A 490 15.40 6.56 -6.12
N ASN A 491 16.00 7.02 -7.22
CA ASN A 491 17.22 7.84 -7.17
C ASN A 491 16.95 9.29 -6.72
N ASP A 492 15.70 9.69 -6.50
CA ASP A 492 15.32 11.07 -6.13
C ASP A 492 15.91 11.51 -4.77
N SER A 493 16.12 10.57 -3.85
CA SER A 493 16.79 10.82 -2.57
C SER A 493 18.29 11.13 -2.73
N GLY A 494 18.92 10.69 -3.82
CA GLY A 494 20.37 10.71 -4.01
C GLY A 494 21.15 9.82 -3.03
N ILE A 495 20.47 8.88 -2.37
CA ILE A 495 21.04 7.93 -1.39
C ILE A 495 21.09 6.54 -2.03
N GLY A 496 22.15 5.80 -1.72
CA GLY A 496 22.41 4.48 -2.30
C GLY A 496 23.05 4.55 -3.68
N LEU A 497 23.32 3.38 -4.25
CA LEU A 497 23.73 3.22 -5.63
C LEU A 497 22.54 3.48 -6.58
N SER A 498 22.80 3.40 -7.88
CA SER A 498 21.75 3.64 -8.87
C SER A 498 20.69 2.54 -8.81
N HIS A 499 19.44 2.95 -8.64
CA HIS A 499 18.26 2.11 -8.75
C HIS A 499 17.80 2.00 -10.20
N ILE A 500 17.30 0.83 -10.59
CA ILE A 500 16.69 0.66 -11.92
C ILE A 500 15.33 1.36 -11.98
N GLU A 501 15.03 2.02 -13.09
CA GLU A 501 13.66 2.47 -13.33
C GLU A 501 12.75 1.25 -13.50
N PRO A 502 11.58 1.21 -12.86
CA PRO A 502 10.68 0.08 -12.94
C PRO A 502 10.02 -0.03 -14.33
N THR A 503 9.60 -1.24 -14.70
CA THR A 503 8.90 -1.48 -15.97
C THR A 503 7.41 -1.13 -15.83
N THR A 504 7.06 0.13 -16.03
CA THR A 504 5.70 0.69 -15.96
C THR A 504 5.56 1.89 -16.91
N ASP A 505 4.37 2.49 -17.00
CA ASP A 505 4.09 3.73 -17.74
C ASP A 505 4.30 5.00 -16.91
N ASN A 506 3.86 4.99 -15.65
CA ASN A 506 4.02 6.07 -14.67
C ASN A 506 4.03 5.50 -13.25
N TYR A 507 4.53 6.30 -12.32
CA TYR A 507 4.45 6.09 -10.88
C TYR A 507 4.66 7.41 -10.12
N ASP A 508 4.18 7.45 -8.88
CA ASP A 508 4.39 8.55 -7.95
C ASP A 508 5.63 8.28 -7.09
N VAL A 509 6.41 9.33 -6.80
CA VAL A 509 7.54 9.26 -5.87
C VAL A 509 7.09 9.82 -4.52
N GLU A 510 7.28 9.02 -3.48
CA GLU A 510 6.96 9.32 -2.08
C GLU A 510 8.21 9.07 -1.21
N LYS A 511 8.16 9.51 0.06
CA LYS A 511 9.13 9.04 1.06
C LYS A 511 8.87 7.58 1.40
N LEU A 512 9.93 6.79 1.57
CA LEU A 512 9.78 5.34 1.82
C LEU A 512 8.93 5.08 3.07
N ASN A 513 9.20 5.76 4.18
CA ASN A 513 8.42 5.60 5.40
C ASN A 513 6.93 5.95 5.22
N ALA A 514 6.62 6.99 4.46
CA ALA A 514 5.25 7.38 4.15
C ALA A 514 4.55 6.31 3.29
N LEU A 515 5.23 5.82 2.24
CA LEU A 515 4.72 4.78 1.35
C LEU A 515 4.43 3.49 2.11
N LEU A 516 5.38 2.99 2.90
CA LEU A 516 5.19 1.74 3.65
C LEU A 516 4.07 1.87 4.69
N ALA A 517 4.01 3.01 5.41
CA ALA A 517 2.92 3.26 6.36
C ALA A 517 1.55 3.32 5.66
N ARG A 518 1.47 3.95 4.46
CA ARG A 518 0.25 4.00 3.64
C ARG A 518 -0.20 2.60 3.22
N VAL A 519 0.71 1.77 2.72
CA VAL A 519 0.40 0.38 2.31
C VAL A 519 -0.09 -0.45 3.50
N ILE A 520 0.55 -0.32 4.67
CA ILE A 520 0.10 -1.00 5.90
C ILE A 520 -1.30 -0.55 6.28
N TYR A 521 -1.55 0.77 6.30
CA TYR A 521 -2.86 1.31 6.63
C TYR A 521 -3.95 0.80 5.67
N GLN A 522 -3.71 0.86 4.35
CA GLN A 522 -4.68 0.41 3.34
C GLN A 522 -5.04 -1.07 3.46
N THR A 523 -4.10 -1.90 3.90
CA THR A 523 -4.28 -3.35 4.01
C THR A 523 -4.75 -3.82 5.39
N ALA A 524 -4.53 -3.02 6.44
CA ALA A 524 -4.94 -3.32 7.82
C ALA A 524 -6.25 -2.63 8.21
N TYR A 525 -6.62 -1.53 7.56
CA TYR A 525 -7.85 -0.81 7.87
C TYR A 525 -9.08 -1.70 7.62
N SER A 526 -9.95 -1.78 8.61
CA SER A 526 -11.24 -2.46 8.55
C SER A 526 -12.32 -1.56 9.13
N ARG A 527 -13.49 -1.53 8.48
CA ARG A 527 -14.65 -0.73 8.91
C ARG A 527 -15.33 -1.35 10.13
N ASP A 528 -15.83 -0.51 11.03
CA ASP A 528 -16.60 -0.97 12.19
C ASP A 528 -17.96 -1.54 11.72
N CYS A 529 -18.41 -2.62 12.36
CA CYS A 529 -19.73 -3.21 12.11
C CYS A 529 -20.89 -2.26 12.46
N ASN A 530 -20.68 -1.31 13.36
CA ASN A 530 -21.67 -0.33 13.80
C ASN A 530 -21.61 0.98 13.01
N GLU A 531 -20.58 1.17 12.19
CA GLU A 531 -20.54 2.27 11.23
C GLU A 531 -21.71 2.08 10.25
N LYS A 532 -22.72 2.95 10.34
CA LYS A 532 -23.79 2.99 9.34
C LYS A 532 -23.14 3.29 7.99
N PRO A 533 -23.55 2.64 6.89
CA PRO A 533 -23.16 3.14 5.57
C PRO A 533 -23.55 4.61 5.51
N MET A 534 -22.61 5.50 5.16
CA MET A 534 -22.82 6.95 5.14
C MET A 534 -23.87 7.40 4.10
N VAL A 535 -24.57 6.47 3.47
CA VAL A 535 -25.34 6.67 2.25
C VAL A 535 -26.76 6.14 2.47
N ALA A 536 -27.74 7.02 2.38
CA ALA A 536 -29.10 6.63 1.99
C ALA A 536 -29.06 6.31 0.49
N SER A 537 -28.75 5.06 0.16
CA SER A 537 -28.91 4.53 -1.21
C SER A 537 -30.28 3.87 -1.29
N THR A 538 -31.01 4.18 -2.36
CA THR A 538 -32.18 3.40 -2.75
C THR A 538 -32.00 2.95 -4.20
N THR A 539 -31.94 1.64 -4.41
CA THR A 539 -32.00 1.03 -5.74
C THR A 539 -33.46 0.88 -6.15
N THR A 540 -33.88 1.54 -7.22
CA THR A 540 -35.21 1.34 -7.82
C THR A 540 -35.06 0.85 -9.25
N GLY A 541 -35.25 -0.45 -9.47
CA GLY A 541 -35.01 -1.07 -10.78
C GLY A 541 -33.53 -1.01 -11.17
N ASP A 542 -33.22 -0.62 -12.40
CA ASP A 542 -31.85 -0.54 -12.94
C ASP A 542 -31.15 0.80 -12.58
N THR A 543 -31.67 1.55 -11.62
CA THR A 543 -31.18 2.89 -11.27
C THR A 543 -30.75 2.91 -9.80
N SER A 544 -29.49 3.32 -9.59
CA SER A 544 -28.93 3.56 -8.25
C SER A 544 -28.90 5.05 -7.97
N VAL A 545 -29.39 5.44 -6.80
CA VAL A 545 -29.51 6.84 -6.40
C VAL A 545 -28.86 7.02 -5.03
N VAL A 546 -27.85 7.88 -4.98
CA VAL A 546 -27.13 8.32 -3.78
C VAL A 546 -27.52 9.74 -3.48
N VAL A 547 -27.91 9.96 -2.23
CA VAL A 547 -28.32 11.27 -1.76
C VAL A 547 -27.51 11.65 -0.53
N ALA A 548 -26.84 12.79 -0.59
CA ALA A 548 -26.25 13.42 0.58
C ALA A 548 -27.35 14.25 1.28
N GLN A 549 -27.97 13.71 2.33
CA GLN A 549 -28.84 14.48 3.23
C GLN A 549 -28.10 14.77 4.54
N VAL A 550 -28.11 16.04 4.95
CA VAL A 550 -27.73 16.42 6.31
C VAL A 550 -28.96 16.15 7.18
N GLU A 551 -28.86 15.25 8.16
CA GLU A 551 -29.90 15.12 9.21
C GLU A 551 -29.99 16.46 9.96
N LEU A 552 -31.05 17.21 9.72
CA LEU A 552 -31.39 18.37 10.54
C LEU A 552 -32.10 17.88 11.81
N PRO A 553 -31.80 18.46 12.99
CA PRO A 553 -32.60 18.24 14.20
C PRO A 553 -34.07 18.53 13.91
N ASN A 554 -34.95 17.65 14.39
CA ASN A 554 -36.40 17.69 14.18
C ASN A 554 -37.00 19.09 14.16
N ASP A 555 -37.96 19.25 13.23
CA ASP A 555 -38.83 20.41 12.99
C ASP A 555 -38.31 21.48 12.01
N GLN A 556 -38.08 21.12 10.74
CA GLN A 556 -38.59 21.90 9.59
C GLN A 556 -38.41 21.21 8.22
N LYS A 557 -39.46 21.41 7.39
CA LYS A 557 -39.73 21.07 5.97
C LYS A 557 -38.57 20.57 5.08
N GLU A 558 -38.92 19.55 4.27
CA GLU A 558 -38.24 19.04 3.07
C GLU A 558 -37.49 20.12 2.29
N GLU A 559 -36.16 20.18 2.46
CA GLU A 559 -35.26 20.82 1.50
C GLU A 559 -34.67 19.74 0.58
N LEU A 560 -34.56 20.08 -0.72
CA LEU A 560 -33.95 19.25 -1.76
C LEU A 560 -32.52 18.85 -1.37
N PRO A 561 -32.05 17.66 -1.76
CA PRO A 561 -30.70 17.22 -1.41
C PRO A 561 -29.62 18.14 -2.01
N LYS A 562 -28.64 18.52 -1.19
CA LYS A 562 -27.54 19.43 -1.58
C LYS A 562 -26.65 18.83 -2.67
N MET A 563 -26.44 17.52 -2.62
CA MET A 563 -25.73 16.77 -3.65
C MET A 563 -26.42 15.44 -3.89
N SER A 564 -26.59 15.08 -5.16
CA SER A 564 -27.15 13.78 -5.55
C SER A 564 -26.42 13.20 -6.73
N LEU A 565 -26.28 11.89 -6.73
CA LEU A 565 -25.72 11.09 -7.81
C LEU A 565 -26.74 9.99 -8.15
N SER A 566 -27.18 9.95 -9.40
CA SER A 566 -27.98 8.87 -9.96
C SER A 566 -27.21 8.24 -11.12
N PHE A 567 -27.26 6.92 -11.26
CA PHE A 567 -26.63 6.27 -12.39
C PHE A 567 -27.37 5.00 -12.83
N TYR A 568 -27.36 4.75 -14.15
CA TYR A 568 -28.09 3.66 -14.80
C TYR A 568 -27.56 3.35 -16.22
N PRO A 569 -27.76 2.14 -16.76
CA PRO A 569 -28.30 0.98 -16.06
C PRO A 569 -27.29 0.45 -15.02
N ASN A 570 -27.80 -0.07 -13.91
CA ASN A 570 -27.03 -0.81 -12.92
C ASN A 570 -27.82 -2.09 -12.55
N PRO A 571 -27.40 -3.30 -12.98
CA PRO A 571 -26.12 -3.58 -13.65
C PRO A 571 -25.98 -3.00 -15.07
N SER A 572 -24.77 -2.55 -15.43
CA SER A 572 -24.41 -2.06 -16.76
C SER A 572 -23.67 -3.11 -17.58
N SER A 573 -23.72 -3.05 -18.91
CA SER A 573 -22.87 -3.82 -19.82
C SER A 573 -21.75 -2.99 -20.46
N GLY A 574 -21.51 -1.78 -19.97
CA GLY A 574 -20.42 -0.91 -20.40
C GLY A 574 -20.77 0.57 -20.19
N PRO A 575 -21.62 1.18 -21.04
CA PRO A 575 -22.02 2.57 -20.85
C PRO A 575 -22.91 2.74 -19.61
N VAL A 576 -22.61 3.74 -18.80
CA VAL A 576 -23.40 4.15 -17.62
C VAL A 576 -23.72 5.63 -17.76
N ASN A 577 -25.00 5.95 -17.75
CA ASN A 577 -25.48 7.32 -17.64
C ASN A 577 -25.40 7.73 -16.18
N ILE A 578 -24.87 8.93 -15.97
CA ILE A 578 -24.69 9.55 -14.67
C ILE A 578 -25.45 10.86 -14.70
N GLU A 579 -26.32 11.04 -13.71
CA GLU A 579 -27.00 12.29 -13.44
C GLU A 579 -26.51 12.81 -12.09
N THR A 580 -25.98 14.03 -12.07
CA THR A 580 -25.46 14.64 -10.85
C THR A 580 -26.12 15.99 -10.56
N ASN A 581 -26.18 16.33 -9.28
CA ASN A 581 -26.50 17.67 -8.82
C ASN A 581 -25.48 18.08 -7.76
N GLY A 582 -24.83 19.23 -7.92
CA GLY A 582 -23.83 19.74 -6.97
C GLY A 582 -22.51 18.97 -6.91
N ILE A 583 -22.24 18.04 -7.84
CA ILE A 583 -21.02 17.23 -7.87
C ILE A 583 -20.16 17.64 -9.07
N GLY A 584 -18.97 18.17 -8.81
CA GLY A 584 -18.02 18.58 -9.86
C GLY A 584 -17.02 17.50 -10.26
N GLU A 585 -16.72 16.56 -9.36
CA GLU A 585 -15.81 15.44 -9.61
C GLU A 585 -16.44 14.13 -9.14
N LEU A 586 -16.28 13.10 -9.96
CA LEU A 586 -16.73 11.75 -9.69
C LEU A 586 -15.57 10.78 -9.86
N PHE A 587 -15.52 9.74 -9.05
CA PHE A 587 -14.42 8.79 -8.99
C PHE A 587 -14.98 7.39 -9.16
N LEU A 588 -14.50 6.67 -10.18
CA LEU A 588 -14.68 5.23 -10.23
C LEU A 588 -13.57 4.62 -9.39
N ALA A 589 -13.95 3.95 -8.32
CA ALA A 589 -13.08 3.10 -7.56
C ALA A 589 -13.40 1.63 -7.83
N ASP A 590 -12.40 0.77 -7.73
CA ASP A 590 -12.68 -0.65 -7.56
C ASP A 590 -13.33 -0.90 -6.18
N PHE A 591 -13.81 -2.12 -5.95
CA PHE A 591 -14.38 -2.50 -4.66
C PHE A 591 -13.38 -2.38 -3.48
N SER A 592 -12.06 -2.30 -3.74
CA SER A 592 -11.05 -2.08 -2.70
C SER A 592 -10.95 -0.59 -2.28
N GLY A 593 -11.69 0.29 -2.96
CA GLY A 593 -11.69 1.72 -2.72
C GLY A 593 -10.56 2.46 -3.44
N LYS A 594 -9.73 1.75 -4.23
CA LYS A 594 -8.72 2.38 -5.07
C LYS A 594 -9.40 3.08 -6.23
N ILE A 595 -9.12 4.37 -6.38
CA ILE A 595 -9.58 5.17 -7.50
C ILE A 595 -8.92 4.64 -8.78
N LEU A 596 -9.74 4.08 -9.68
CA LEU A 596 -9.36 3.65 -11.02
C LEU A 596 -9.36 4.83 -11.99
N GLU A 597 -10.33 5.75 -11.82
CA GLU A 597 -10.51 6.86 -12.74
C GLU A 597 -11.23 8.03 -12.08
N ARG A 598 -10.89 9.25 -12.50
CA ARG A 598 -11.57 10.49 -12.11
C ARG A 598 -12.26 11.11 -13.32
N PHE A 599 -13.53 11.43 -13.18
CA PHE A 599 -14.34 12.14 -14.16
C PHE A 599 -14.63 13.55 -13.66
N THR A 600 -14.31 14.55 -14.47
CA THR A 600 -14.78 15.92 -14.25
C THR A 600 -16.15 16.06 -14.89
N ILE A 601 -17.16 16.38 -14.08
CA ILE A 601 -18.54 16.49 -14.55
C ILE A 601 -18.81 17.96 -14.91
N GLN A 602 -18.94 18.23 -16.21
CA GLN A 602 -19.19 19.59 -16.73
C GLN A 602 -20.68 19.92 -16.86
N GLU A 603 -21.52 18.89 -17.00
CA GLU A 603 -22.98 19.00 -17.14
C GLU A 603 -23.66 18.04 -16.15
N ASN A 604 -24.87 18.37 -15.67
CA ASN A 604 -25.63 17.54 -14.72
C ASN A 604 -26.01 16.14 -15.28
N GLN A 605 -25.71 15.86 -16.54
CA GLN A 605 -25.83 14.54 -17.15
C GLN A 605 -24.56 14.23 -17.96
N SER A 606 -24.03 13.01 -17.82
CA SER A 606 -22.89 12.52 -18.57
C SER A 606 -23.01 11.01 -18.80
N THR A 607 -22.31 10.48 -19.80
CA THR A 607 -22.17 9.03 -19.99
C THR A 607 -20.70 8.66 -19.81
N ILE A 608 -20.42 7.71 -18.93
CA ILE A 608 -19.10 7.10 -18.81
C ILE A 608 -19.13 5.70 -19.41
N ASP A 609 -18.07 5.32 -20.11
CA ASP A 609 -17.90 3.94 -20.59
C ASP A 609 -16.99 3.18 -19.63
N ILE A 610 -17.60 2.27 -18.87
CA ILE A 610 -16.90 1.36 -17.99
C ILE A 610 -16.69 -0.03 -18.62
N GLY A 611 -17.10 -0.25 -19.88
CA GLY A 611 -17.01 -1.55 -20.55
C GLY A 611 -15.60 -2.05 -20.80
N ARG A 612 -14.60 -1.16 -20.73
CA ARG A 612 -13.17 -1.52 -20.70
C ARG A 612 -12.76 -2.26 -19.43
N TYR A 613 -13.51 -2.10 -18.35
CA TYR A 613 -13.23 -2.80 -17.10
C TYR A 613 -13.83 -4.22 -17.13
N PRO A 614 -13.28 -5.17 -16.35
CA PRO A 614 -13.86 -6.49 -16.17
C PRO A 614 -15.27 -6.43 -15.57
N ALA A 615 -16.14 -7.40 -15.89
CA ALA A 615 -17.41 -7.51 -15.17
C ALA A 615 -17.15 -7.67 -13.67
N GLY A 616 -17.90 -6.96 -12.83
CA GLY A 616 -17.64 -6.88 -11.40
C GLY A 616 -18.30 -5.69 -10.74
N THR A 617 -18.02 -5.54 -9.46
CA THR A 617 -18.55 -4.48 -8.62
C THR A 617 -17.51 -3.38 -8.48
N TYR A 618 -17.94 -2.16 -8.74
CA TYR A 618 -17.16 -0.93 -8.62
C TYR A 618 -17.89 0.01 -7.66
N HIS A 619 -17.20 1.05 -7.21
CA HIS A 619 -17.81 2.14 -6.46
C HIS A 619 -17.73 3.42 -7.24
N LEU A 620 -18.88 4.03 -7.50
CA LEU A 620 -18.96 5.36 -8.05
C LEU A 620 -19.07 6.36 -6.90
N ARG A 621 -18.03 7.15 -6.66
CA ARG A 621 -17.85 7.96 -5.45
C ARG A 621 -17.67 9.43 -5.75
N PHE A 622 -18.08 10.29 -4.83
CA PHE A 622 -17.85 11.74 -4.85
C PHE A 622 -17.57 12.25 -3.44
N ARG A 623 -17.00 13.45 -3.35
CA ARG A 623 -16.76 14.14 -2.08
C ARG A 623 -17.83 15.18 -1.80
N THR A 624 -18.26 15.27 -0.54
CA THR A 624 -19.16 16.34 -0.06
C THR A 624 -18.38 17.60 0.29
N GLU A 625 -19.11 18.70 0.55
CA GLU A 625 -18.54 19.96 1.08
C GLU A 625 -17.82 19.79 2.43
N ASP A 626 -18.18 18.77 3.22
CA ASP A 626 -17.56 18.43 4.51
C ASP A 626 -16.40 17.40 4.37
N ASP A 627 -15.87 17.24 3.15
CA ASP A 627 -14.80 16.30 2.77
C ASP A 627 -15.09 14.81 3.08
N GLN A 628 -16.37 14.44 3.10
CA GLN A 628 -16.80 13.05 3.28
C GLN A 628 -16.96 12.35 1.93
N TRP A 629 -16.51 11.09 1.84
CA TRP A 629 -16.67 10.26 0.66
C TRP A 629 -18.03 9.56 0.65
N LEU A 630 -18.88 9.93 -0.31
CA LEU A 630 -20.15 9.26 -0.60
C LEU A 630 -20.08 8.52 -1.94
N GLY A 631 -21.01 7.63 -2.20
CA GLY A 631 -21.05 6.85 -3.44
C GLY A 631 -21.91 5.60 -3.32
N ASP A 632 -22.04 4.85 -4.40
CA ASP A 632 -22.74 3.57 -4.40
C ASP A 632 -22.02 2.52 -5.22
N GLU A 633 -22.53 1.31 -5.12
CA GLU A 633 -22.12 0.16 -5.91
C GLU A 633 -22.58 0.28 -7.37
N LEU A 634 -21.64 0.17 -8.30
CA LEU A 634 -21.88 0.07 -9.73
C LEU A 634 -21.45 -1.32 -10.21
N VAL A 635 -22.41 -2.13 -10.63
CA VAL A 635 -22.21 -3.49 -11.11
C VAL A 635 -22.06 -3.46 -12.63
N LEU A 636 -20.93 -3.95 -13.14
CA LEU A 636 -20.70 -4.23 -14.55
C LEU A 636 -20.97 -5.71 -14.80
N ALA A 637 -22.03 -6.03 -15.53
CA ALA A 637 -22.39 -7.37 -15.95
C ALA A 637 -22.17 -7.51 -17.47
N ARG A 638 -21.53 -8.60 -17.91
CA ARG A 638 -21.31 -8.87 -19.34
C ARG A 638 -22.38 -9.77 -19.95
#